data_AF-A0A5J4KLX4-F1
#
_entry.id   AF-A0A5J4KLX4-F1
#
_cell.length_a   1.000
_cell.length_b   1.000
_cell.length_c   1.000
_cell.angle_alpha   90.00
_cell.angle_beta   90.00
_cell.angle_gamma   90.00
#
_symmetry.space_group_name_H-M   'P 1'
#
loop_
_entity.id
_entity.type
_entity.pdbx_description
1 polymer ?
#
loop_
_entity_poly.entity_id
_entity_poly.type
_entity_poly.pdbx_seq_one_letter_code
_entity_poly.pdbx_strand_id
1 'polypeptide(L)'
;MRDLAIRAINAARQFGASYVDVRVMERTTEGIEVKNGRVEGVSNGTSSGFNVRVLVNGSWGFASSARMDNTEVERIAQMAVQIARASALVDGAPVRLSALPPQKGSYRTPMQIDPFSVPLHQKVQLLLDADAAMQSVKGVAITSASMEYSREHKFFASSEGSEIEQELFDTGAAISATAVDPDSSEIQTRSYPNSFGRQAGTVGYEFIEAMDLVNHGARIGEEAVRLLTAPQCPSGIKTIILDGPQTALQIHESCGHPIELDRVLGYEAGFVGKSFLTTDKLTSNYRYGSDVVNLTADATIPGALGTFGWDDEGVPAQRTPIVAQGIFSGYLMSRDTAPLIGLSSNGCVRADSWNRLPMIRMTNVSLEPGSWKFDDLIADTDDGIYMSINKSWSIDDRRLNFQFGVELAYEIKNGKLGQLYKNATYTGITPQFWAHVMLSVVLMIGMSGVHPIAAKANRCKLCAPDTERPRPASATFRWAWVVGHNTRGIIGMYSDEASVRTLLEKVLHYSQADQTEVVFTATESALTRFATNHIHQNVAESDHEIRIRAVVGKRVGVATTNRLDEESLRRVTAQALEIARIQPENPEFHSLPTFQPITPAAGYCERTARFTPEERARRVGTIVQLAKERKLESAGAFSTNTHYAAVANSLGIFAYEPRTDAECHAVVMADAHGSGYTQRMETNADKLDFEAMAREAVYKAERSRNPIDIELGEYPVVLDAYAVADMLQNLIFMGISATAVQEERSFMNGQFGKQIVDPKITLYDDGHDGAGLPQAFDYEGVPKQRVNIIENGVANAVVYDSFTAAREGKPNTGHAMPAPNSEGPMPLHTMLAAGDATLEELIKGVDHGIYVTRFHYTNPLHPVKTLLTGMTRDGTFLIEHGELTRPIKNLRFTQSILDVLRGTSALGRERIQYTDYLTIVAPALRTDSFNFTGITGA
;
A
#
# COMPACT_ATOMS: atom_id res chain seq x y z
N MET A 1 9.69 1.63 -28.26
CA MET A 1 9.30 0.50 -27.38
C MET A 1 9.55 -0.86 -28.03
N ARG A 2 8.82 -1.24 -29.09
CA ARG A 2 8.86 -2.57 -29.74
C ARG A 2 10.23 -3.26 -29.83
N ASP A 3 11.22 -2.65 -30.46
CA ASP A 3 12.51 -3.32 -30.74
C ASP A 3 13.30 -3.65 -29.47
N LEU A 4 13.11 -2.87 -28.41
CA LEU A 4 13.65 -3.14 -27.07
C LEU A 4 13.04 -4.42 -26.49
N ALA A 5 11.71 -4.56 -26.58
CA ALA A 5 11.00 -5.74 -26.12
C ALA A 5 11.44 -7.01 -26.87
N ILE A 6 11.59 -6.91 -28.19
CA ILE A 6 12.07 -8.03 -29.02
C ILE A 6 13.54 -8.39 -28.71
N ARG A 7 14.43 -7.41 -28.44
CA ARG A 7 15.79 -7.70 -27.95
C ARG A 7 15.75 -8.44 -26.62
N ALA A 8 14.98 -7.96 -25.65
CA ALA A 8 14.85 -8.55 -24.33
C ALA A 8 14.37 -10.01 -24.38
N ILE A 9 13.33 -10.30 -25.17
CA ILE A 9 12.84 -11.67 -25.41
C ILE A 9 13.93 -12.56 -26.01
N ASN A 10 14.65 -12.07 -27.01
CA ASN A 10 15.71 -12.84 -27.66
C ASN A 10 16.89 -13.13 -26.71
N ALA A 11 17.33 -12.15 -25.92
CA ALA A 11 18.39 -12.33 -24.92
C ALA A 11 18.00 -13.35 -23.83
N ALA A 12 16.80 -13.20 -23.25
CA ALA A 12 16.30 -14.12 -22.22
C ALA A 12 16.18 -15.57 -22.74
N ARG A 13 15.74 -15.76 -23.98
CA ARG A 13 15.69 -17.08 -24.64
C ARG A 13 17.10 -17.65 -24.89
N GLN A 14 18.07 -16.84 -25.28
CA GLN A 14 19.47 -17.28 -25.41
C GLN A 14 20.07 -17.71 -24.05
N PHE A 15 19.71 -17.05 -22.96
CA PHE A 15 20.10 -17.48 -21.61
C PHE A 15 19.35 -18.73 -21.10
N GLY A 16 18.32 -19.19 -21.81
CA GLY A 16 17.63 -20.47 -21.54
C GLY A 16 16.23 -20.36 -20.93
N ALA A 17 15.54 -19.22 -21.07
CA ALA A 17 14.13 -19.10 -20.72
C ALA A 17 13.23 -19.93 -21.66
N SER A 18 12.30 -20.70 -21.10
CA SER A 18 11.30 -21.47 -21.86
C SER A 18 10.09 -20.64 -22.27
N TYR A 19 9.80 -19.58 -21.50
CA TYR A 19 8.80 -18.55 -21.78
C TYR A 19 9.33 -17.20 -21.30
N VAL A 20 8.99 -16.12 -22.00
CA VAL A 20 9.35 -14.74 -21.67
C VAL A 20 8.16 -13.82 -21.99
N ASP A 21 7.87 -12.86 -21.11
CA ASP A 21 7.18 -11.62 -21.50
C ASP A 21 7.94 -10.36 -21.06
N VAL A 22 7.63 -9.27 -21.75
CA VAL A 22 8.26 -7.97 -21.60
C VAL A 22 7.19 -6.89 -21.75
N ARG A 23 7.05 -6.03 -20.74
CA ARG A 23 6.40 -4.73 -20.90
C ARG A 23 7.45 -3.64 -21.02
N VAL A 24 7.20 -2.70 -21.92
CA VAL A 24 7.88 -1.40 -22.03
C VAL A 24 6.80 -0.35 -21.87
N MET A 25 6.99 0.65 -21.03
CA MET A 25 5.95 1.63 -20.71
C MET A 25 6.55 3.02 -20.49
N GLU A 26 5.79 4.05 -20.87
CA GLU A 26 5.93 5.42 -20.38
C GLU A 26 4.61 5.88 -19.76
N ARG A 27 4.64 6.37 -18.52
CA ARG A 27 3.49 6.89 -17.77
C ARG A 27 3.73 8.38 -17.48
N THR A 28 2.88 9.24 -18.02
CA THR A 28 2.80 10.68 -17.68
C THR A 28 1.75 10.85 -16.58
N THR A 29 2.04 11.66 -15.56
CA THR A 29 1.07 12.06 -14.52
C THR A 29 1.02 13.57 -14.36
N GLU A 30 -0.15 14.08 -13.97
CA GLU A 30 -0.35 15.45 -13.53
C GLU A 30 -1.29 15.46 -12.32
N GLY A 31 -0.90 16.15 -11.26
CA GLY A 31 -1.68 16.28 -10.02
C GLY A 31 -1.77 17.73 -9.57
N ILE A 32 -2.97 18.15 -9.14
CA ILE A 32 -3.27 19.51 -8.67
C ILE A 32 -4.04 19.40 -7.35
N GLU A 33 -3.59 20.13 -6.33
CA GLU A 33 -4.21 20.21 -5.01
C GLU A 33 -4.38 21.68 -4.58
N VAL A 34 -5.60 22.02 -4.20
CA VAL A 34 -5.99 23.27 -3.55
C VAL A 34 -6.45 22.95 -2.12
N LYS A 35 -6.02 23.75 -1.15
CA LYS A 35 -6.44 23.68 0.26
C LYS A 35 -6.62 25.11 0.77
N ASN A 36 -7.74 25.41 1.42
CA ASN A 36 -8.00 26.72 2.06
C ASN A 36 -7.69 27.94 1.15
N GLY A 37 -8.11 27.89 -0.12
CA GLY A 37 -7.95 28.97 -1.10
C GLY A 37 -6.51 29.16 -1.61
N ARG A 38 -5.60 28.27 -1.23
CA ARG A 38 -4.21 28.22 -1.67
C ARG A 38 -4.01 26.99 -2.53
N VAL A 39 -3.16 27.10 -3.54
CA VAL A 39 -2.67 25.93 -4.29
C VAL A 39 -1.50 25.36 -3.49
N GLU A 40 -1.65 24.17 -2.95
CA GLU A 40 -0.62 23.52 -2.13
C GLU A 40 0.35 22.72 -3.00
N GLY A 41 -0.17 22.10 -4.05
CA GLY A 41 0.58 21.24 -4.95
C GLY A 41 0.14 21.40 -6.39
N VAL A 42 1.11 21.59 -7.27
CA VAL A 42 1.00 21.19 -8.68
C VAL A 42 2.25 20.39 -8.99
N SER A 43 2.06 19.16 -9.48
CA SER A 43 3.15 18.28 -9.90
C SER A 43 2.87 17.69 -11.28
N ASN A 44 3.94 17.53 -12.05
CA ASN A 44 3.93 16.80 -13.31
C ASN A 44 5.07 15.78 -13.28
N GLY A 45 4.76 14.52 -13.64
CA GLY A 45 5.69 13.40 -13.59
C GLY A 45 5.78 12.66 -14.93
N THR A 46 6.95 12.10 -15.22
CA THR A 46 7.11 11.13 -16.32
C THR A 46 8.06 10.00 -15.92
N SER A 47 7.50 8.78 -15.79
CA SER A 47 8.25 7.54 -15.52
C SER A 47 8.22 6.64 -16.77
N SER A 48 9.38 6.16 -17.20
CA SER A 48 9.58 5.36 -18.40
C SER A 48 10.56 4.21 -18.11
N GLY A 49 10.33 3.03 -18.69
CA GLY A 49 11.19 1.86 -18.44
C GLY A 49 10.64 0.56 -19.00
N PHE A 50 11.26 -0.56 -18.60
CA PHE A 50 10.88 -1.90 -19.06
C PHE A 50 11.12 -2.98 -18.01
N ASN A 51 10.46 -4.13 -18.19
CA ASN A 51 10.74 -5.37 -17.47
C ASN A 51 10.96 -6.57 -18.39
N VAL A 52 11.48 -7.65 -17.80
CA VAL A 52 11.59 -8.97 -18.41
C VAL A 52 11.15 -10.01 -17.38
N ARG A 53 10.03 -10.70 -17.64
CA ARG A 53 9.53 -11.83 -16.83
C ARG A 53 9.82 -13.13 -17.58
N VAL A 54 10.37 -14.12 -16.90
CA VAL A 54 10.81 -15.38 -17.52
C VAL A 54 10.39 -16.61 -16.72
N LEU A 55 10.09 -17.70 -17.42
CA LEU A 55 10.08 -19.05 -16.85
C LEU A 55 11.38 -19.78 -17.20
N VAL A 56 12.01 -20.36 -16.19
CA VAL A 56 13.15 -21.29 -16.33
C VAL A 56 12.86 -22.50 -15.46
N ASN A 57 12.87 -23.70 -16.05
CA ASN A 57 12.63 -24.98 -15.36
C ASN A 57 11.30 -25.06 -14.55
N GLY A 58 10.31 -24.21 -14.86
CA GLY A 58 9.04 -24.13 -14.12
C GLY A 58 9.04 -23.14 -12.95
N SER A 59 10.06 -22.29 -12.80
CA SER A 59 10.09 -21.22 -11.79
C SER A 59 10.11 -19.84 -12.44
N TRP A 60 9.43 -18.88 -11.83
CA TRP A 60 9.43 -17.47 -12.24
C TRP A 60 10.71 -16.74 -11.82
N GLY A 61 11.14 -15.82 -12.67
CA GLY A 61 12.03 -14.72 -12.33
C GLY A 61 11.67 -13.47 -13.11
N PHE A 62 11.91 -12.31 -12.51
CA PHE A 62 11.55 -11.00 -13.09
C PHE A 62 12.65 -9.99 -12.80
N ALA A 63 12.97 -9.15 -13.78
CA ALA A 63 13.87 -8.01 -13.58
C ALA A 63 13.39 -6.79 -14.38
N SER A 64 13.70 -5.57 -13.91
CA SER A 64 13.29 -4.32 -14.58
C SER A 64 14.34 -3.21 -14.49
N SER A 65 14.28 -2.24 -15.41
CA SER A 65 15.14 -1.04 -15.38
C SER A 65 14.53 0.17 -16.09
N ALA A 66 14.76 1.36 -15.55
CA ALA A 66 14.50 2.65 -16.19
C ALA A 66 15.49 2.94 -17.34
N ARG A 67 16.68 2.32 -17.33
CA ARG A 67 17.72 2.55 -18.36
C ARG A 67 17.42 1.78 -19.64
N MET A 68 16.82 2.43 -20.62
CA MET A 68 16.33 1.80 -21.86
C MET A 68 17.42 1.52 -22.93
N ASP A 69 18.69 1.29 -22.54
CA ASP A 69 19.80 1.06 -23.47
C ASP A 69 20.04 -0.43 -23.79
N ASN A 70 20.64 -0.74 -24.94
CA ASN A 70 20.83 -2.12 -25.40
C ASN A 70 21.67 -2.99 -24.44
N THR A 71 22.61 -2.41 -23.70
CA THR A 71 23.47 -3.13 -22.75
C THR A 71 22.68 -3.50 -21.50
N GLU A 72 21.89 -2.56 -21.01
CA GLU A 72 21.00 -2.79 -19.87
C GLU A 72 19.92 -3.84 -20.19
N VAL A 73 19.36 -3.82 -21.40
CA VAL A 73 18.39 -4.82 -21.86
C VAL A 73 18.94 -6.24 -21.76
N GLU A 74 20.20 -6.44 -22.15
CA GLU A 74 20.87 -7.73 -22.07
C GLU A 74 21.23 -8.11 -20.61
N ARG A 75 21.60 -7.13 -19.77
CA ARG A 75 21.78 -7.32 -18.31
C ARG A 75 20.50 -7.76 -17.62
N ILE A 76 19.38 -7.07 -17.86
CA ILE A 76 18.09 -7.34 -17.21
C ILE A 76 17.52 -8.68 -17.67
N ALA A 77 17.64 -9.01 -18.97
CA ALA A 77 17.28 -10.34 -19.47
C ALA A 77 18.12 -11.47 -18.85
N GLN A 78 19.42 -11.23 -18.61
CA GLN A 78 20.28 -12.18 -17.88
C GLN A 78 19.87 -12.30 -16.41
N MET A 79 19.60 -11.18 -15.74
CA MET A 79 19.20 -11.11 -14.33
C MET A 79 17.89 -11.85 -14.09
N ALA A 80 16.86 -11.64 -14.91
CA ALA A 80 15.59 -12.38 -14.81
C ALA A 80 15.79 -13.91 -14.87
N VAL A 81 16.70 -14.40 -15.72
CA VAL A 81 17.05 -15.83 -15.83
C VAL A 81 17.88 -16.33 -14.63
N GLN A 82 18.76 -15.51 -14.05
CA GLN A 82 19.45 -15.84 -12.80
C GLN A 82 18.47 -15.93 -11.62
N ILE A 83 17.54 -14.99 -11.52
CA ILE A 83 16.46 -14.95 -10.53
C ILE A 83 15.57 -16.19 -10.65
N ALA A 84 15.14 -16.56 -11.86
CA ALA A 84 14.32 -17.77 -12.07
C ALA A 84 15.02 -19.06 -11.64
N ARG A 85 16.33 -19.16 -11.87
CA ARG A 85 17.17 -20.28 -11.39
C ARG A 85 17.32 -20.29 -9.88
N ALA A 86 17.41 -19.11 -9.25
CA ALA A 86 17.47 -18.98 -7.80
C ALA A 86 16.13 -19.38 -7.14
N SER A 87 14.99 -18.97 -7.70
CA SER A 87 13.66 -19.37 -7.24
C SER A 87 13.51 -20.91 -7.19
N ALA A 88 14.11 -21.62 -8.16
CA ALA A 88 14.11 -23.08 -8.25
C ALA A 88 14.97 -23.79 -7.18
N LEU A 89 15.68 -23.08 -6.30
CA LEU A 89 16.45 -23.65 -5.19
C LEU A 89 15.59 -24.01 -3.96
N VAL A 90 14.31 -23.61 -3.94
CA VAL A 90 13.36 -23.90 -2.86
C VAL A 90 12.19 -24.71 -3.43
N ASP A 91 11.93 -25.90 -2.87
CA ASP A 91 10.93 -26.85 -3.39
C ASP A 91 9.54 -26.23 -3.54
N GLY A 92 9.07 -26.14 -4.79
CA GLY A 92 7.73 -25.71 -5.18
C GLY A 92 7.21 -26.49 -6.39
N ALA A 93 5.92 -26.33 -6.72
CA ALA A 93 5.34 -26.94 -7.92
C ALA A 93 5.77 -26.18 -9.19
N PRO A 94 6.07 -26.86 -10.32
CA PRO A 94 6.45 -26.18 -11.55
C PRO A 94 5.26 -25.44 -12.16
N VAL A 95 5.43 -24.13 -12.39
CA VAL A 95 4.47 -23.23 -13.02
C VAL A 95 4.02 -23.75 -14.38
N ARG A 96 2.72 -23.61 -14.67
CA ARG A 96 2.10 -23.96 -15.96
C ARG A 96 1.16 -22.84 -16.38
N LEU A 97 1.36 -22.27 -17.56
CA LEU A 97 0.47 -21.25 -18.10
C LEU A 97 -0.73 -21.90 -18.79
N SER A 98 -1.93 -21.33 -18.62
CA SER A 98 -3.07 -21.59 -19.49
C SER A 98 -2.74 -21.13 -20.92
N ALA A 99 -3.23 -21.86 -21.91
CA ALA A 99 -2.97 -21.57 -23.32
C ALA A 99 -3.57 -20.23 -23.73
N LEU A 100 -2.79 -19.40 -24.42
CA LEU A 100 -3.19 -18.12 -24.98
C LEU A 100 -2.75 -18.07 -26.45
N PRO A 101 -3.66 -17.97 -27.42
CA PRO A 101 -3.28 -17.72 -28.82
C PRO A 101 -2.55 -16.37 -28.93
N PRO A 102 -1.54 -16.21 -29.80
CA PRO A 102 -0.78 -14.96 -29.92
C PRO A 102 -1.69 -13.77 -30.23
N GLN A 103 -1.67 -12.76 -29.37
CA GLN A 103 -2.52 -11.57 -29.47
C GLN A 103 -1.78 -10.43 -30.17
N LYS A 104 -2.42 -9.79 -31.15
CA LYS A 104 -1.89 -8.58 -31.81
C LYS A 104 -2.99 -7.56 -32.06
N GLY A 105 -2.70 -6.31 -31.72
CA GLY A 105 -3.61 -5.19 -31.88
C GLY A 105 -3.19 -4.00 -31.03
N SER A 106 -4.02 -2.95 -31.06
CA SER A 106 -3.86 -1.81 -30.18
C SER A 106 -5.18 -1.38 -29.55
N TYR A 107 -5.10 -0.71 -28.40
CA TYR A 107 -6.22 -0.13 -27.67
C TYR A 107 -5.88 1.29 -27.23
N ARG A 108 -6.87 2.18 -27.22
CA ARG A 108 -6.77 3.52 -26.64
C ARG A 108 -8.03 3.81 -25.85
N THR A 109 -7.89 4.41 -24.67
CA THR A 109 -9.06 4.88 -23.89
C THR A 109 -9.91 5.85 -24.74
N PRO A 110 -11.22 5.59 -24.91
CA PRO A 110 -12.14 6.53 -25.54
C PRO A 110 -12.29 7.81 -24.72
N MET A 111 -12.26 8.97 -25.37
CA MET A 111 -12.39 10.29 -24.74
C MET A 111 -12.91 11.33 -25.74
N GLN A 112 -13.43 12.43 -25.23
CA GLN A 112 -13.80 13.62 -26.02
C GLN A 112 -12.73 14.71 -25.91
N ILE A 113 -12.19 14.93 -24.71
CA ILE A 113 -11.21 15.98 -24.40
C ILE A 113 -9.97 15.33 -23.74
N ASP A 114 -8.79 15.45 -24.36
CA ASP A 114 -7.54 14.98 -23.75
C ASP A 114 -7.21 15.88 -22.53
N PRO A 115 -7.13 15.34 -21.30
CA PRO A 115 -6.89 16.14 -20.11
C PRO A 115 -5.52 16.85 -20.13
N PHE A 116 -4.51 16.30 -20.83
CA PHE A 116 -3.20 16.95 -20.96
C PHE A 116 -3.21 18.10 -22.00
N SER A 117 -4.30 18.27 -22.76
CA SER A 117 -4.49 19.43 -23.66
C SER A 117 -5.16 20.64 -22.98
N VAL A 118 -5.83 20.44 -21.84
CA VAL A 118 -6.53 21.51 -21.11
C VAL A 118 -5.53 22.38 -20.34
N PRO A 119 -5.51 23.72 -20.55
CA PRO A 119 -4.53 24.61 -19.92
C PRO A 119 -4.58 24.57 -18.39
N LEU A 120 -3.40 24.44 -17.78
CA LEU A 120 -3.22 24.27 -16.33
C LEU A 120 -3.90 25.37 -15.49
N HIS A 121 -3.91 26.62 -15.96
CA HIS A 121 -4.58 27.72 -15.26
C HIS A 121 -6.11 27.55 -15.17
N GLN A 122 -6.75 26.84 -16.11
CA GLN A 122 -8.20 26.59 -16.10
C GLN A 122 -8.55 25.52 -15.06
N LYS A 123 -7.72 24.46 -14.98
CA LYS A 123 -7.84 23.41 -13.95
C LYS A 123 -7.68 23.99 -12.55
N VAL A 124 -6.65 24.82 -12.35
CA VAL A 124 -6.39 25.52 -11.07
C VAL A 124 -7.54 26.45 -10.71
N GLN A 125 -8.07 27.24 -11.65
CA GLN A 125 -9.21 28.12 -11.38
C GLN A 125 -10.47 27.32 -11.00
N LEU A 126 -10.78 26.23 -11.69
CA LEU A 126 -11.94 25.38 -11.39
C LEU A 126 -11.88 24.78 -9.96
N LEU A 127 -10.68 24.43 -9.48
CA LEU A 127 -10.49 23.98 -8.10
C LEU A 127 -10.58 25.13 -7.08
N LEU A 128 -10.01 26.31 -7.38
CA LEU A 128 -10.14 27.50 -6.53
C LEU A 128 -11.61 27.96 -6.41
N ASP A 129 -12.39 27.89 -7.49
CA ASP A 129 -13.81 28.25 -7.49
C ASP A 129 -14.65 27.25 -6.66
N ALA A 130 -14.34 25.96 -6.72
CA ALA A 130 -15.02 24.93 -5.93
C ALA A 130 -14.61 24.97 -4.43
N ASP A 131 -13.35 25.26 -4.15
CA ASP A 131 -12.85 25.52 -2.80
C ASP A 131 -13.51 26.75 -2.18
N ALA A 132 -13.56 27.88 -2.91
CA ALA A 132 -14.25 29.09 -2.48
C ALA A 132 -15.77 28.88 -2.27
N ALA A 133 -16.41 28.03 -3.08
CA ALA A 133 -17.81 27.64 -2.89
C ALA A 133 -18.02 26.90 -1.55
N MET A 134 -17.11 26.01 -1.15
CA MET A 134 -17.14 25.38 0.18
C MET A 134 -16.86 26.38 1.31
N GLN A 135 -15.86 27.26 1.17
CA GLN A 135 -15.50 28.27 2.16
C GLN A 135 -16.61 29.30 2.44
N SER A 136 -17.53 29.51 1.48
CA SER A 136 -18.68 30.40 1.66
C SER A 136 -19.57 30.00 2.84
N VAL A 137 -19.50 28.74 3.28
CA VAL A 137 -20.29 28.21 4.40
C VAL A 137 -19.59 28.45 5.74
N LYS A 138 -20.14 29.37 6.53
CA LYS A 138 -19.67 29.65 7.90
C LYS A 138 -19.71 28.37 8.76
N GLY A 139 -18.54 27.97 9.26
CA GLY A 139 -18.34 26.80 10.13
C GLY A 139 -17.44 25.73 9.52
N VAL A 140 -17.19 25.79 8.21
CA VAL A 140 -16.09 25.08 7.57
C VAL A 140 -14.77 25.70 8.03
N ALA A 141 -13.81 24.85 8.38
CA ALA A 141 -12.48 25.24 8.89
C ALA A 141 -11.34 24.80 7.95
N ILE A 142 -11.54 23.71 7.20
CA ILE A 142 -10.62 23.25 6.15
C ILE A 142 -11.43 22.91 4.90
N THR A 143 -10.96 23.36 3.74
CA THR A 143 -11.44 22.95 2.42
C THR A 143 -10.29 22.35 1.62
N SER A 144 -10.60 21.33 0.81
CA SER A 144 -9.64 20.67 -0.09
C SER A 144 -10.29 20.34 -1.42
N ALA A 145 -9.58 20.56 -2.53
CA ALA A 145 -10.07 20.30 -3.87
C ALA A 145 -8.92 19.77 -4.75
N SER A 146 -9.15 18.67 -5.47
CA SER A 146 -8.10 17.87 -6.12
C SER A 146 -8.43 17.46 -7.56
N MET A 147 -7.40 17.32 -8.39
CA MET A 147 -7.44 16.67 -9.70
C MET A 147 -6.21 15.79 -9.91
N GLU A 148 -6.39 14.59 -10.47
CA GLU A 148 -5.31 13.69 -10.89
C GLU A 148 -5.58 13.16 -12.30
N TYR A 149 -4.53 13.13 -13.11
CA TYR A 149 -4.54 12.62 -14.47
C TYR A 149 -3.37 11.66 -14.66
N SER A 150 -3.58 10.54 -15.35
CA SER A 150 -2.47 9.76 -15.88
C SER A 150 -2.73 9.26 -17.30
N ARG A 151 -1.66 9.19 -18.08
CA ARG A 151 -1.60 8.55 -19.41
C ARG A 151 -0.50 7.51 -19.39
N GLU A 152 -0.84 6.26 -19.67
CA GLU A 152 0.09 5.12 -19.78
C GLU A 152 0.16 4.67 -21.25
N HIS A 153 1.32 4.85 -21.89
CA HIS A 153 1.64 4.20 -23.17
C HIS A 153 2.44 2.93 -22.87
N LYS A 154 1.87 1.76 -23.18
CA LYS A 154 2.38 0.43 -22.82
C LYS A 154 2.49 -0.45 -24.06
N PHE A 155 3.66 -1.04 -24.30
CA PHE A 155 3.89 -2.09 -25.28
C PHE A 155 4.22 -3.41 -24.58
N PHE A 156 3.40 -4.44 -24.79
CA PHE A 156 3.60 -5.81 -24.29
C PHE A 156 4.00 -6.73 -25.44
N ALA A 157 5.00 -7.59 -25.20
CA ALA A 157 5.31 -8.70 -26.10
C ALA A 157 5.69 -9.98 -25.34
N SER A 158 5.43 -11.14 -25.95
CA SER A 158 5.76 -12.45 -25.37
C SER A 158 6.52 -13.36 -26.34
N SER A 159 7.25 -14.34 -25.81
CA SER A 159 7.95 -15.38 -26.58
C SER A 159 7.01 -16.33 -27.35
N GLU A 160 5.72 -16.32 -27.00
CA GLU A 160 4.65 -17.03 -27.72
C GLU A 160 4.22 -16.26 -28.99
N GLY A 161 4.57 -14.98 -29.12
CA GLY A 161 4.38 -14.17 -30.32
C GLY A 161 3.33 -13.08 -30.22
N SER A 162 2.83 -12.76 -29.02
CA SER A 162 1.97 -11.59 -28.80
C SER A 162 2.74 -10.29 -28.98
N GLU A 163 2.10 -9.27 -29.54
CA GLU A 163 2.60 -7.89 -29.73
C GLU A 163 1.42 -6.92 -29.58
N ILE A 164 1.29 -6.27 -28.42
CA ILE A 164 0.12 -5.48 -28.02
C ILE A 164 0.57 -4.07 -27.63
N GLU A 165 -0.16 -3.05 -28.07
CA GLU A 165 0.10 -1.65 -27.74
C GLU A 165 -1.14 -0.98 -27.13
N GLN A 166 -1.03 -0.38 -25.95
CA GLN A 166 -2.14 0.29 -25.26
C GLN A 166 -1.76 1.72 -24.88
N GLU A 167 -2.67 2.67 -25.11
CA GLU A 167 -2.59 4.04 -24.59
C GLU A 167 -3.79 4.27 -23.66
N LEU A 168 -3.58 3.99 -22.37
CA LEU A 168 -4.60 4.07 -21.33
C LEU A 168 -4.59 5.46 -20.69
N PHE A 169 -5.77 5.99 -20.39
CA PHE A 169 -5.96 7.24 -19.66
C PHE A 169 -6.86 7.00 -18.45
N ASP A 170 -6.52 7.67 -17.36
CA ASP A 170 -7.28 7.75 -16.12
C ASP A 170 -7.40 9.23 -15.72
N THR A 171 -8.63 9.68 -15.47
CA THR A 171 -8.98 11.05 -15.10
C THR A 171 -9.81 11.02 -13.83
N GLY A 172 -9.50 11.89 -12.86
CA GLY A 172 -10.35 12.03 -11.68
C GLY A 172 -10.19 13.33 -10.91
N ALA A 173 -11.21 13.65 -10.10
CA ALA A 173 -11.25 14.82 -9.23
C ALA A 173 -12.11 14.56 -7.98
N ALA A 174 -11.97 15.40 -6.95
CA ALA A 174 -12.89 15.49 -5.82
C ALA A 174 -12.79 16.85 -5.12
N ILE A 175 -13.74 17.07 -4.19
CA ILE A 175 -13.74 18.14 -3.21
C ILE A 175 -14.09 17.59 -1.82
N SER A 176 -13.61 18.21 -0.76
CA SER A 176 -14.06 17.96 0.60
C SER A 176 -14.02 19.21 1.49
N ALA A 177 -14.95 19.28 2.43
CA ALA A 177 -15.05 20.30 3.45
C ALA A 177 -15.03 19.66 4.84
N THR A 178 -14.20 20.17 5.74
CA THR A 178 -14.17 19.78 7.15
C THR A 178 -14.62 20.96 8.01
N ALA A 179 -15.67 20.74 8.78
CA ALA A 179 -16.20 21.67 9.77
C ALA A 179 -15.70 21.29 11.17
N VAL A 180 -15.54 22.29 12.04
CA VAL A 180 -15.05 22.14 13.41
C VAL A 180 -15.93 22.96 14.36
N ASP A 181 -16.40 22.34 15.44
CA ASP A 181 -17.00 23.03 16.59
C ASP A 181 -15.90 23.29 17.64
N PRO A 182 -15.50 24.55 17.89
CA PRO A 182 -14.45 24.87 18.87
C PRO A 182 -14.90 24.64 20.32
N ASP A 183 -16.20 24.73 20.62
CA ASP A 183 -16.71 24.60 21.99
C ASP A 183 -16.83 23.11 22.40
N SER A 184 -17.18 22.23 21.46
CA SER A 184 -17.28 20.79 21.71
C SER A 184 -16.05 19.97 21.26
N SER A 185 -15.15 20.57 20.47
CA SER A 185 -14.06 19.88 19.74
C SER A 185 -14.56 18.75 18.82
N GLU A 186 -15.77 18.86 18.27
CA GLU A 186 -16.30 17.93 17.26
C GLU A 186 -15.74 18.31 15.89
N ILE A 187 -15.35 17.32 15.09
CA ILE A 187 -14.79 17.49 13.74
C ILE A 187 -15.53 16.58 12.78
N GLN A 188 -16.11 17.14 11.73
CA GLN A 188 -16.89 16.39 10.73
C GLN A 188 -16.54 16.83 9.31
N THR A 189 -16.35 15.84 8.45
CA THR A 189 -15.92 16.01 7.05
C THR A 189 -17.00 15.52 6.11
N ARG A 190 -17.17 16.21 4.98
CA ARG A 190 -17.95 15.74 3.84
C ARG A 190 -17.13 15.83 2.57
N SER A 191 -17.20 14.78 1.76
CA SER A 191 -16.52 14.64 0.48
C SER A 191 -17.52 14.49 -0.68
N TYR A 192 -17.10 14.88 -1.88
CA TYR A 192 -17.84 14.68 -3.13
C TYR A 192 -16.91 14.53 -4.35
N PRO A 193 -17.24 13.66 -5.32
CA PRO A 193 -18.32 12.66 -5.27
C PRO A 193 -17.93 11.40 -4.48
N ASN A 194 -16.70 11.32 -3.98
CA ASN A 194 -16.19 10.22 -3.16
C ASN A 194 -15.11 10.73 -2.18
N SER A 195 -14.81 9.99 -1.11
CA SER A 195 -13.85 10.39 -0.05
C SER A 195 -12.40 9.93 -0.28
N PHE A 196 -12.14 9.11 -1.29
CA PHE A 196 -10.81 8.57 -1.61
C PHE A 196 -9.92 9.54 -2.41
N GLY A 197 -9.99 10.84 -2.14
CA GLY A 197 -9.18 11.88 -2.80
C GLY A 197 -9.52 12.16 -4.28
N ARG A 198 -10.17 11.23 -4.98
CA ARG A 198 -10.82 11.43 -6.29
C ARG A 198 -11.91 10.40 -6.57
N GLN A 199 -12.84 10.76 -7.45
CA GLN A 199 -13.58 9.79 -8.27
C GLN A 199 -12.87 9.65 -9.62
N ALA A 200 -12.70 8.43 -10.11
CA ALA A 200 -11.79 8.10 -11.20
C ALA A 200 -12.47 7.31 -12.33
N GLY A 201 -11.99 7.44 -13.57
CA GLY A 201 -12.56 6.76 -14.73
C GLY A 201 -11.66 6.80 -15.97
N THR A 202 -11.88 5.84 -16.87
CA THR A 202 -11.20 5.75 -18.18
C THR A 202 -11.89 6.65 -19.22
N VAL A 203 -11.86 7.96 -18.95
CA VAL A 203 -12.59 9.02 -19.69
C VAL A 203 -11.68 10.25 -19.83
N GLY A 204 -11.97 11.15 -20.78
CA GLY A 204 -11.29 12.44 -20.89
C GLY A 204 -11.73 13.48 -19.84
N TYR A 205 -11.30 14.73 -20.05
CA TYR A 205 -11.61 15.86 -19.16
C TYR A 205 -13.11 16.14 -19.02
N GLU A 206 -13.92 15.73 -20.00
CA GLU A 206 -15.39 15.78 -19.92
C GLU A 206 -15.96 15.09 -18.67
N PHE A 207 -15.22 14.16 -18.06
CA PHE A 207 -15.60 13.50 -16.80
C PHE A 207 -15.56 14.46 -15.60
N ILE A 208 -14.62 15.41 -15.57
CA ILE A 208 -14.49 16.42 -14.51
C ILE A 208 -15.55 17.50 -14.70
N GLU A 209 -15.79 17.94 -15.93
CA GLU A 209 -16.88 18.87 -16.25
C GLU A 209 -18.24 18.29 -15.81
N ALA A 210 -18.45 16.98 -16.00
CA ALA A 210 -19.66 16.27 -15.57
C ALA A 210 -19.79 16.08 -14.03
N MET A 211 -18.76 16.35 -13.22
CA MET A 211 -18.86 16.31 -11.76
C MET A 211 -19.42 17.60 -11.16
N ASP A 212 -19.44 18.71 -11.91
CA ASP A 212 -19.99 20.01 -11.47
C ASP A 212 -19.56 20.45 -10.04
N LEU A 213 -18.27 20.34 -9.76
CA LEU A 213 -17.68 20.50 -8.42
C LEU A 213 -18.06 21.82 -7.75
N VAL A 214 -18.11 22.93 -8.52
CA VAL A 214 -18.40 24.27 -8.01
C VAL A 214 -19.83 24.36 -7.46
N ASN A 215 -20.83 23.86 -8.20
CA ASN A 215 -22.23 23.89 -7.75
C ASN A 215 -22.49 22.92 -6.58
N HIS A 216 -21.61 21.94 -6.36
CA HIS A 216 -21.67 21.08 -5.18
C HIS A 216 -20.93 21.60 -3.96
N GLY A 217 -19.96 22.52 -4.10
CA GLY A 217 -19.15 23.04 -2.99
C GLY A 217 -19.96 23.56 -1.80
N ALA A 218 -20.90 24.48 -2.03
CA ALA A 218 -21.74 25.03 -0.95
C ALA A 218 -22.52 23.93 -0.19
N ARG A 219 -23.10 22.96 -0.90
CA ARG A 219 -23.82 21.83 -0.28
C ARG A 219 -22.91 20.99 0.61
N ILE A 220 -21.67 20.75 0.19
CA ILE A 220 -20.71 19.93 0.93
C ILE A 220 -20.23 20.64 2.20
N GLY A 221 -20.02 21.96 2.16
CA GLY A 221 -19.82 22.77 3.36
C GLY A 221 -21.03 22.74 4.31
N GLU A 222 -22.25 22.90 3.78
CA GLU A 222 -23.49 22.85 4.57
C GLU A 222 -23.72 21.50 5.25
N GLU A 223 -23.48 20.38 4.54
CA GLU A 223 -23.59 19.03 5.10
C GLU A 223 -22.55 18.79 6.20
N ALA A 224 -21.30 19.26 6.04
CA ALA A 224 -20.26 19.14 7.06
C ALA A 224 -20.62 19.93 8.34
N VAL A 225 -21.06 21.18 8.20
CA VAL A 225 -21.48 22.02 9.35
C VAL A 225 -22.71 21.45 10.04
N ARG A 226 -23.68 20.91 9.29
CA ARG A 226 -24.86 20.23 9.87
C ARG A 226 -24.52 18.95 10.63
N LEU A 227 -23.44 18.26 10.27
CA LEU A 227 -22.98 17.07 11.00
C LEU A 227 -22.38 17.40 12.37
N LEU A 228 -21.89 18.61 12.64
CA LEU A 228 -21.37 18.97 13.97
C LEU A 228 -22.45 18.80 15.06
N THR A 229 -23.65 19.32 14.83
CA THR A 229 -24.77 19.30 15.79
C THR A 229 -25.73 18.11 15.61
N ALA A 230 -25.51 17.26 14.60
CA ALA A 230 -26.32 16.06 14.40
C ALA A 230 -26.21 15.08 15.59
N PRO A 231 -27.29 14.39 15.97
CA PRO A 231 -27.23 13.30 16.93
C PRO A 231 -26.33 12.16 16.43
N GLN A 232 -25.70 11.44 17.36
CA GLN A 232 -25.00 10.19 17.04
C GLN A 232 -26.00 9.16 16.48
N CYS A 233 -25.56 8.34 15.54
CA CYS A 233 -26.37 7.25 14.99
C CYS A 233 -26.82 6.26 16.09
N PRO A 234 -28.13 5.91 16.20
CA PRO A 234 -28.60 4.97 17.21
C PRO A 234 -28.18 3.53 16.91
N SER A 235 -27.62 2.85 17.90
CA SER A 235 -27.21 1.44 17.79
C SER A 235 -28.42 0.50 17.74
N GLY A 236 -28.40 -0.48 16.84
CA GLY A 236 -29.40 -1.55 16.75
C GLY A 236 -29.34 -2.31 15.43
N ILE A 237 -30.15 -3.36 15.29
CA ILE A 237 -30.38 -4.02 14.00
C ILE A 237 -31.34 -3.16 13.19
N LYS A 238 -30.98 -2.82 11.95
CA LYS A 238 -31.72 -1.92 11.05
C LYS A 238 -31.61 -2.39 9.61
N THR A 239 -32.63 -2.09 8.80
CA THR A 239 -32.48 -2.04 7.34
C THR A 239 -31.54 -0.89 7.01
N ILE A 240 -30.56 -1.12 6.12
CA ILE A 240 -29.68 -0.05 5.63
C ILE A 240 -29.76 0.05 4.11
N ILE A 241 -29.67 1.27 3.60
CA ILE A 241 -29.50 1.56 2.17
C ILE A 241 -28.14 2.24 2.02
N LEU A 242 -27.26 1.63 1.24
CA LEU A 242 -25.93 2.16 0.96
C LEU A 242 -25.96 3.01 -0.31
N ASP A 243 -25.30 4.16 -0.26
CA ASP A 243 -25.00 4.99 -1.43
C ASP A 243 -24.07 4.25 -2.41
N GLY A 244 -24.00 4.71 -3.66
CA GLY A 244 -23.16 4.14 -4.73
C GLY A 244 -21.68 3.99 -4.34
N PRO A 245 -21.00 5.05 -3.85
CA PRO A 245 -19.60 4.97 -3.43
C PRO A 245 -19.37 4.00 -2.26
N GLN A 246 -20.29 3.95 -1.29
CA GLN A 246 -20.20 3.02 -0.16
C GLN A 246 -20.47 1.57 -0.60
N THR A 247 -21.39 1.37 -1.53
CA THR A 247 -21.66 0.06 -2.15
C THR A 247 -20.45 -0.43 -2.95
N ALA A 248 -19.77 0.45 -3.67
CA ALA A 248 -18.53 0.11 -4.39
C ALA A 248 -17.43 -0.36 -3.43
N LEU A 249 -17.23 0.31 -2.28
CA LEU A 249 -16.28 -0.14 -1.25
C LEU A 249 -16.71 -1.47 -0.60
N GLN A 250 -17.99 -1.63 -0.28
CA GLN A 250 -18.54 -2.88 0.22
C GLN A 250 -18.24 -4.04 -0.75
N ILE A 251 -18.39 -3.83 -2.06
CA ILE A 251 -18.05 -4.82 -3.09
C ILE A 251 -16.53 -5.05 -3.13
N HIS A 252 -15.71 -4.02 -3.14
CA HIS A 252 -14.24 -4.11 -3.18
C HIS A 252 -13.68 -5.00 -2.06
N GLU A 253 -14.07 -4.73 -0.82
CA GLU A 253 -13.57 -5.45 0.36
C GLU A 253 -14.24 -6.81 0.58
N SER A 254 -15.57 -6.88 0.48
CA SER A 254 -16.31 -8.10 0.83
C SER A 254 -16.54 -9.06 -0.34
N CYS A 255 -16.30 -8.64 -1.60
CA CYS A 255 -16.31 -9.52 -2.77
C CYS A 255 -14.96 -9.53 -3.50
N GLY A 256 -14.43 -8.36 -3.87
CA GLY A 256 -13.28 -8.17 -4.76
C GLY A 256 -12.00 -8.85 -4.28
N HIS A 257 -11.47 -8.48 -3.11
CA HIS A 257 -10.30 -9.15 -2.55
C HIS A 257 -10.51 -10.65 -2.21
N PRO A 258 -11.69 -11.11 -1.75
CA PRO A 258 -12.00 -12.54 -1.61
C PRO A 258 -11.89 -13.37 -2.89
N ILE A 259 -12.14 -12.80 -4.07
CA ILE A 259 -12.15 -13.54 -5.35
C ILE A 259 -10.81 -13.52 -6.10
N GLU A 260 -9.79 -12.85 -5.58
CA GLU A 260 -8.42 -12.89 -6.13
C GLU A 260 -7.79 -14.28 -5.84
N LEU A 261 -7.60 -15.10 -6.88
CA LEU A 261 -7.26 -16.52 -6.73
C LEU A 261 -5.87 -16.76 -6.08
N ASP A 262 -4.94 -15.82 -6.20
CA ASP A 262 -3.66 -15.84 -5.50
C ASP A 262 -3.83 -15.75 -3.97
N ARG A 263 -4.75 -14.90 -3.49
CA ARG A 263 -5.11 -14.82 -2.07
C ARG A 263 -5.87 -16.06 -1.58
N VAL A 264 -6.70 -16.66 -2.43
CA VAL A 264 -7.39 -17.94 -2.16
C VAL A 264 -6.39 -19.10 -2.05
N LEU A 265 -5.36 -19.12 -2.89
CA LEU A 265 -4.24 -20.05 -2.83
C LEU A 265 -3.24 -19.72 -1.69
N GLY A 266 -3.44 -18.62 -0.96
CA GLY A 266 -2.63 -18.22 0.18
C GLY A 266 -1.29 -17.56 -0.17
N TYR A 267 -1.10 -17.10 -1.41
CA TYR A 267 0.13 -16.43 -1.85
C TYR A 267 0.33 -15.06 -1.16
N GLU A 268 -0.76 -14.35 -0.89
CA GLU A 268 -0.77 -13.04 -0.23
C GLU A 268 -0.77 -13.13 1.32
N ALA A 269 -0.72 -14.34 1.89
CA ALA A 269 -0.98 -14.61 3.30
C ALA A 269 -0.01 -13.92 4.27
N GLY A 270 1.27 -13.78 3.88
CA GLY A 270 2.30 -13.11 4.68
C GLY A 270 2.17 -11.59 4.73
N PHE A 271 1.26 -11.00 3.95
CA PHE A 271 1.15 -9.55 3.77
C PHE A 271 -0.28 -9.02 4.04
N VAL A 272 -1.28 -9.43 3.26
CA VAL A 272 -2.65 -8.88 3.29
C VAL A 272 -3.77 -9.92 3.52
N GLY A 273 -3.39 -11.13 3.98
CA GLY A 273 -4.30 -12.19 4.41
C GLY A 273 -4.58 -13.28 3.38
N LYS A 274 -5.50 -14.18 3.72
CA LYS A 274 -6.07 -15.23 2.86
C LYS A 274 -7.52 -14.85 2.48
N SER A 275 -8.28 -15.76 1.87
CA SER A 275 -9.70 -15.57 1.53
C SER A 275 -10.58 -16.61 2.22
N PHE A 276 -11.79 -16.22 2.60
CA PHE A 276 -12.84 -17.15 3.04
C PHE A 276 -13.47 -17.94 1.89
N LEU A 277 -13.24 -17.56 0.63
CA LEU A 277 -13.73 -18.25 -0.57
C LEU A 277 -12.75 -19.34 -1.03
N THR A 278 -12.66 -20.43 -0.26
CA THR A 278 -11.84 -21.62 -0.58
C THR A 278 -12.32 -22.34 -1.85
N THR A 279 -11.40 -23.00 -2.57
CA THR A 279 -11.64 -23.52 -3.94
C THR A 279 -12.72 -24.61 -4.05
N ASP A 280 -13.04 -25.29 -2.94
CA ASP A 280 -14.17 -26.24 -2.82
C ASP A 280 -15.55 -25.56 -2.92
N LYS A 281 -15.63 -24.25 -2.62
CA LYS A 281 -16.88 -23.48 -2.70
C LYS A 281 -17.36 -23.29 -4.14
N LEU A 282 -16.44 -23.28 -5.10
CA LEU A 282 -16.74 -23.20 -6.53
C LEU A 282 -17.45 -24.47 -7.04
N THR A 283 -17.20 -25.63 -6.45
CA THR A 283 -17.80 -26.91 -6.89
C THR A 283 -18.98 -27.38 -6.05
N SER A 284 -19.24 -26.75 -4.90
CA SER A 284 -20.32 -27.12 -3.97
C SER A 284 -21.60 -26.28 -4.11
N ASN A 285 -21.71 -25.45 -5.16
CA ASN A 285 -22.78 -24.46 -5.36
C ASN A 285 -22.93 -23.52 -4.15
N TYR A 286 -21.81 -22.99 -3.65
CA TYR A 286 -21.79 -22.16 -2.45
C TYR A 286 -22.68 -20.91 -2.61
N ARG A 287 -23.71 -20.80 -1.77
CA ARG A 287 -24.56 -19.61 -1.70
C ARG A 287 -23.79 -18.49 -1.02
N TYR A 288 -23.39 -17.52 -1.83
CA TYR A 288 -22.72 -16.29 -1.42
C TYR A 288 -23.72 -15.23 -0.95
N GLY A 289 -24.90 -15.16 -1.57
CA GLY A 289 -25.94 -14.20 -1.23
C GLY A 289 -27.36 -14.66 -1.59
N SER A 290 -28.32 -13.73 -1.55
CA SER A 290 -29.70 -13.99 -1.97
C SER A 290 -29.82 -14.10 -3.49
N ASP A 291 -30.95 -14.62 -4.00
CA ASP A 291 -31.18 -14.87 -5.43
C ASP A 291 -31.15 -13.62 -6.31
N VAL A 292 -31.12 -12.42 -5.71
CA VAL A 292 -31.05 -11.13 -6.41
C VAL A 292 -29.62 -10.63 -6.60
N VAL A 293 -28.66 -11.15 -5.81
CA VAL A 293 -27.25 -10.75 -5.88
C VAL A 293 -26.60 -11.34 -7.13
N ASN A 294 -26.20 -10.46 -8.04
CA ASN A 294 -25.49 -10.81 -9.27
C ASN A 294 -24.25 -9.91 -9.36
N LEU A 295 -23.06 -10.52 -9.33
CA LEU A 295 -21.77 -9.82 -9.29
C LEU A 295 -20.91 -10.31 -10.46
N THR A 296 -20.29 -9.38 -11.18
CA THR A 296 -19.39 -9.70 -12.30
C THR A 296 -18.08 -8.93 -12.23
N ALA A 297 -17.03 -9.51 -12.80
CA ALA A 297 -15.78 -8.83 -13.09
C ALA A 297 -15.70 -8.57 -14.60
N ASP A 298 -15.66 -7.30 -15.01
CA ASP A 298 -15.75 -6.93 -16.42
C ASP A 298 -14.70 -5.88 -16.80
N ALA A 299 -13.77 -6.24 -17.69
CA ALA A 299 -12.76 -5.32 -18.20
C ALA A 299 -13.20 -4.51 -19.44
N THR A 300 -14.48 -4.58 -19.83
CA THR A 300 -15.00 -4.00 -21.10
C THR A 300 -15.97 -2.83 -20.92
N ILE A 301 -16.36 -2.48 -19.69
CA ILE A 301 -17.33 -1.41 -19.39
C ILE A 301 -16.76 -0.02 -19.76
N PRO A 302 -17.34 0.71 -20.74
CA PRO A 302 -16.80 2.01 -21.15
C PRO A 302 -16.74 3.02 -20.01
N GLY A 303 -15.60 3.71 -19.86
CA GLY A 303 -15.37 4.74 -18.84
C GLY A 303 -15.06 4.23 -17.43
N ALA A 304 -15.24 2.94 -17.14
CA ALA A 304 -14.94 2.38 -15.83
C ALA A 304 -13.42 2.18 -15.61
N LEU A 305 -12.95 2.30 -14.37
CA LEU A 305 -11.51 2.41 -14.04
C LEU A 305 -10.68 1.15 -14.34
N GLY A 306 -11.31 -0.01 -14.41
CA GLY A 306 -10.70 -1.31 -14.70
C GLY A 306 -10.77 -1.73 -16.18
N THR A 307 -10.99 -0.79 -17.10
CA THR A 307 -11.28 -1.07 -18.52
C THR A 307 -10.06 -0.90 -19.44
N PHE A 308 -9.79 -1.91 -20.27
CA PHE A 308 -8.62 -1.99 -21.15
C PHE A 308 -8.90 -2.91 -22.36
N GLY A 309 -7.94 -3.06 -23.28
CA GLY A 309 -8.02 -4.03 -24.38
C GLY A 309 -7.49 -5.42 -24.01
N TRP A 310 -6.35 -5.45 -23.32
CA TRP A 310 -5.71 -6.67 -22.81
C TRP A 310 -5.10 -6.45 -21.42
N ASP A 311 -5.05 -7.53 -20.64
CA ASP A 311 -4.39 -7.56 -19.32
C ASP A 311 -2.85 -7.62 -19.45
N ASP A 312 -2.13 -7.51 -18.33
CA ASP A 312 -0.65 -7.43 -18.33
C ASP A 312 0.07 -8.78 -18.55
N GLU A 313 -0.67 -9.87 -18.84
CA GLU A 313 -0.17 -11.11 -19.46
C GLU A 313 -0.58 -11.25 -20.95
N GLY A 314 -1.27 -10.25 -21.49
CA GLY A 314 -1.76 -10.21 -22.86
C GLY A 314 -3.08 -10.97 -23.08
N VAL A 315 -3.85 -11.27 -22.04
CA VAL A 315 -5.17 -11.91 -22.17
C VAL A 315 -6.23 -10.84 -22.49
N PRO A 316 -7.10 -11.02 -23.51
CA PRO A 316 -8.11 -10.02 -23.86
C PRO A 316 -9.07 -9.69 -22.71
N ALA A 317 -9.49 -8.42 -22.67
CA ALA A 317 -10.55 -7.95 -21.77
C ALA A 317 -11.88 -8.67 -22.03
N GLN A 318 -12.58 -9.02 -20.96
CA GLN A 318 -13.80 -9.84 -21.00
C GLN A 318 -14.64 -9.66 -19.72
N ARG A 319 -15.88 -10.18 -19.75
CA ARG A 319 -16.83 -10.20 -18.63
C ARG A 319 -16.95 -11.61 -18.04
N THR A 320 -16.66 -11.76 -16.74
CA THR A 320 -16.80 -13.01 -15.98
C THR A 320 -17.92 -12.91 -14.93
N PRO A 321 -18.86 -13.86 -14.86
CA PRO A 321 -19.79 -13.97 -13.74
C PRO A 321 -19.06 -14.48 -12.48
N ILE A 322 -19.16 -13.73 -11.38
CA ILE A 322 -18.54 -14.05 -10.09
C ILE A 322 -19.58 -14.61 -9.11
N VAL A 323 -20.76 -14.00 -9.07
CA VAL A 323 -21.95 -14.51 -8.39
C VAL A 323 -23.13 -14.39 -9.35
N ALA A 324 -23.88 -15.47 -9.54
CA ALA A 324 -25.09 -15.49 -10.35
C ALA A 324 -26.24 -16.00 -9.48
N GLN A 325 -27.31 -15.22 -9.35
CA GLN A 325 -28.47 -15.52 -8.51
C GLN A 325 -28.08 -15.98 -7.08
N GLY A 326 -27.15 -15.25 -6.46
CA GLY A 326 -26.63 -15.55 -5.13
C GLY A 326 -25.65 -16.74 -5.05
N ILE A 327 -25.40 -17.48 -6.14
CA ILE A 327 -24.50 -18.64 -6.17
C ILE A 327 -23.11 -18.22 -6.67
N PHE A 328 -22.08 -18.56 -5.90
CA PHE A 328 -20.68 -18.31 -6.26
C PHE A 328 -20.28 -19.10 -7.51
N SER A 329 -19.68 -18.40 -8.49
CA SER A 329 -19.55 -18.86 -9.89
C SER A 329 -18.15 -18.71 -10.50
N GLY A 330 -17.25 -17.89 -9.92
CA GLY A 330 -15.93 -17.66 -10.51
C GLY A 330 -14.97 -16.80 -9.69
N TYR A 331 -13.69 -16.84 -10.05
CA TYR A 331 -12.60 -16.06 -9.44
C TYR A 331 -11.99 -15.07 -10.46
N LEU A 332 -11.19 -14.12 -9.96
CA LEU A 332 -10.20 -13.38 -10.74
C LEU A 332 -8.94 -14.25 -10.84
N MET A 333 -8.43 -14.49 -12.05
CA MET A 333 -7.41 -15.51 -12.29
C MET A 333 -6.31 -15.06 -13.25
N SER A 334 -5.09 -15.54 -13.01
CA SER A 334 -3.93 -15.42 -13.90
C SER A 334 -3.73 -16.66 -14.77
N ARG A 335 -2.83 -16.60 -15.76
CA ARG A 335 -2.48 -17.75 -16.60
C ARG A 335 -1.84 -18.88 -15.79
N ASP A 336 -1.13 -18.60 -14.70
CA ASP A 336 -0.48 -19.62 -13.87
C ASP A 336 -1.35 -20.15 -12.72
N THR A 337 -2.31 -19.39 -12.20
CA THR A 337 -3.21 -19.84 -11.12
C THR A 337 -4.43 -20.60 -11.65
N ALA A 338 -5.05 -20.18 -12.76
CA ALA A 338 -6.26 -20.83 -13.27
C ALA A 338 -6.10 -22.36 -13.53
N PRO A 339 -4.97 -22.86 -14.06
CA PRO A 339 -4.76 -24.29 -14.26
C PRO A 339 -4.73 -25.11 -12.95
N LEU A 340 -4.47 -24.49 -11.80
CA LEU A 340 -4.47 -25.16 -10.49
C LEU A 340 -5.89 -25.58 -10.04
N ILE A 341 -6.93 -24.90 -10.57
CA ILE A 341 -8.35 -25.26 -10.41
C ILE A 341 -8.98 -25.80 -11.71
N GLY A 342 -8.16 -26.12 -12.71
CA GLY A 342 -8.62 -26.69 -13.99
C GLY A 342 -9.26 -25.71 -14.97
N LEU A 343 -9.07 -24.39 -14.77
CA LEU A 343 -9.62 -23.31 -15.60
C LEU A 343 -8.52 -22.61 -16.44
N SER A 344 -8.90 -21.56 -17.16
CA SER A 344 -7.99 -20.65 -17.89
C SER A 344 -8.11 -19.23 -17.36
N SER A 345 -7.10 -18.39 -17.58
CA SER A 345 -7.14 -16.96 -17.21
C SER A 345 -8.36 -16.25 -17.82
N ASN A 346 -8.96 -15.35 -17.04
CA ASN A 346 -10.09 -14.51 -17.44
C ASN A 346 -9.72 -13.02 -17.58
N GLY A 347 -8.44 -12.70 -17.83
CA GLY A 347 -8.01 -11.34 -18.16
C GLY A 347 -8.00 -10.40 -16.96
N CYS A 348 -7.57 -10.88 -15.79
CA CYS A 348 -7.65 -10.17 -14.51
C CYS A 348 -6.26 -9.91 -13.88
N VAL A 349 -5.20 -9.86 -14.70
CA VAL A 349 -3.84 -9.61 -14.23
C VAL A 349 -3.37 -8.21 -14.61
N ARG A 350 -2.90 -7.43 -13.63
CA ARG A 350 -2.51 -6.02 -13.79
C ARG A 350 -1.13 -5.75 -13.18
N ALA A 351 -0.42 -4.78 -13.74
CA ALA A 351 0.80 -4.20 -13.17
C ALA A 351 0.63 -2.67 -13.07
N ASP A 352 0.96 -2.11 -11.90
CA ASP A 352 0.88 -0.66 -11.63
C ASP A 352 1.92 0.18 -12.41
N SER A 353 3.05 -0.43 -12.79
CA SER A 353 4.13 0.24 -13.50
C SER A 353 4.96 -0.73 -14.34
N TRP A 354 6.02 -0.22 -14.99
CA TRP A 354 7.02 -1.05 -15.65
C TRP A 354 7.92 -1.82 -14.67
N ASN A 355 8.19 -1.33 -13.45
CA ASN A 355 8.99 -2.06 -12.45
C ASN A 355 8.20 -3.09 -11.64
N ARG A 356 6.86 -3.05 -11.60
CA ARG A 356 6.08 -4.05 -10.86
C ARG A 356 5.83 -5.34 -11.64
N LEU A 357 5.96 -6.46 -10.93
CA LEU A 357 5.52 -7.79 -11.35
C LEU A 357 3.98 -7.77 -11.57
N PRO A 358 3.45 -8.37 -12.66
CA PRO A 358 2.01 -8.42 -12.87
C PRO A 358 1.36 -9.42 -11.92
N MET A 359 0.20 -9.09 -11.35
CA MET A 359 -0.49 -9.89 -10.35
C MET A 359 -2.02 -9.81 -10.52
N ILE A 360 -2.75 -10.77 -9.92
CA ILE A 360 -4.21 -10.80 -10.01
C ILE A 360 -4.76 -9.60 -9.25
N ARG A 361 -5.48 -8.71 -9.94
CA ARG A 361 -6.13 -7.56 -9.33
C ARG A 361 -7.46 -7.28 -9.99
N MET A 362 -8.39 -6.72 -9.21
CA MET A 362 -9.71 -6.30 -9.69
C MET A 362 -9.66 -5.53 -11.02
N THR A 363 -10.54 -5.92 -11.94
CA THR A 363 -10.94 -5.14 -13.12
C THR A 363 -12.08 -4.20 -12.68
N ASN A 364 -13.24 -4.19 -13.32
CA ASN A 364 -14.45 -3.61 -12.71
C ASN A 364 -15.25 -4.75 -12.07
N VAL A 365 -15.13 -4.92 -10.75
CA VAL A 365 -15.98 -5.83 -9.98
C VAL A 365 -17.24 -5.05 -9.57
N SER A 366 -18.40 -5.46 -10.06
CA SER A 366 -19.64 -4.68 -9.94
C SER A 366 -20.85 -5.55 -9.59
N LEU A 367 -21.75 -4.99 -8.79
CA LEU A 367 -23.10 -5.51 -8.55
C LEU A 367 -23.98 -5.05 -9.72
N GLU A 368 -24.64 -5.99 -10.37
CA GLU A 368 -25.55 -5.70 -11.49
C GLU A 368 -26.79 -4.92 -11.00
N PRO A 369 -27.26 -3.90 -11.74
CA PRO A 369 -28.34 -3.04 -11.30
C PRO A 369 -29.69 -3.77 -11.26
N GLY A 370 -30.47 -3.51 -10.20
CA GLY A 370 -31.88 -3.87 -10.14
C GLY A 370 -32.76 -2.96 -10.99
N SER A 371 -34.07 -3.20 -10.98
CA SER A 371 -35.07 -2.36 -11.65
C SER A 371 -35.55 -1.14 -10.84
N TRP A 372 -35.08 -1.01 -9.60
CA TRP A 372 -35.51 -0.01 -8.62
C TRP A 372 -34.64 1.25 -8.67
N LYS A 373 -35.25 2.40 -8.38
CA LYS A 373 -34.58 3.69 -8.16
C LYS A 373 -34.30 3.90 -6.67
N PHE A 374 -33.50 4.92 -6.37
CA PHE A 374 -33.27 5.39 -5.01
C PHE A 374 -34.59 5.71 -4.27
N ASP A 375 -35.49 6.47 -4.91
CA ASP A 375 -36.79 6.83 -4.33
C ASP A 375 -37.65 5.60 -3.99
N ASP A 376 -37.57 4.53 -4.80
CA ASP A 376 -38.31 3.28 -4.57
C ASP A 376 -37.76 2.56 -3.31
N LEU A 377 -36.43 2.48 -3.18
CA LEU A 377 -35.76 1.91 -2.00
C LEU A 377 -36.10 2.69 -0.71
N ILE A 378 -36.11 4.02 -0.78
CA ILE A 378 -36.51 4.87 0.33
C ILE A 378 -37.99 4.65 0.67
N ALA A 379 -38.89 4.60 -0.33
CA ALA A 379 -40.33 4.49 -0.14
C ALA A 379 -40.79 3.15 0.48
N ASP A 380 -40.09 2.05 0.19
CA ASP A 380 -40.36 0.72 0.75
C ASP A 380 -39.85 0.56 2.19
N THR A 381 -38.92 1.41 2.64
CA THR A 381 -38.28 1.27 3.95
C THR A 381 -39.08 1.94 5.07
N ASP A 382 -39.76 1.13 5.89
CA ASP A 382 -40.52 1.59 7.06
C ASP A 382 -39.64 2.08 8.23
N ASP A 383 -38.53 1.39 8.52
CA ASP A 383 -37.56 1.76 9.56
C ASP A 383 -36.14 1.34 9.14
N GLY A 384 -35.31 2.31 8.79
CA GLY A 384 -33.94 2.05 8.33
C GLY A 384 -33.02 3.26 8.40
N ILE A 385 -31.83 3.12 7.80
CA ILE A 385 -30.81 4.17 7.73
C ILE A 385 -30.20 4.21 6.33
N TYR A 386 -30.26 5.36 5.67
CA TYR A 386 -29.46 5.64 4.48
C TYR A 386 -28.05 6.04 4.89
N MET A 387 -27.02 5.47 4.26
CA MET A 387 -25.60 5.65 4.62
C MET A 387 -24.77 6.04 3.38
N SER A 388 -24.09 7.19 3.43
CA SER A 388 -23.44 7.81 2.28
C SER A 388 -21.98 8.19 2.56
N ILE A 389 -21.13 7.76 1.62
CA ILE A 389 -19.68 7.98 1.51
C ILE A 389 -18.85 7.45 2.70
N ASN A 390 -17.79 6.71 2.39
CA ASN A 390 -16.91 6.06 3.38
C ASN A 390 -16.16 7.08 4.25
N LYS A 391 -16.13 6.85 5.56
CA LYS A 391 -15.31 7.59 6.55
C LYS A 391 -14.24 6.70 7.19
N SER A 392 -14.48 5.40 7.34
CA SER A 392 -13.50 4.44 7.87
C SER A 392 -13.93 2.99 7.61
N TRP A 393 -12.97 2.06 7.54
CA TRP A 393 -13.26 0.64 7.39
C TRP A 393 -12.23 -0.26 8.08
N SER A 394 -12.65 -1.48 8.41
CA SER A 394 -11.82 -2.52 9.00
C SER A 394 -12.34 -3.88 8.56
N ILE A 395 -11.43 -4.79 8.20
CA ILE A 395 -11.74 -6.07 7.57
C ILE A 395 -10.80 -7.15 8.13
N ASP A 396 -11.28 -8.37 8.38
CA ASP A 396 -10.42 -9.44 8.89
C ASP A 396 -9.47 -10.03 7.82
N ASP A 397 -8.50 -10.84 8.25
CA ASP A 397 -7.47 -11.42 7.40
C ASP A 397 -7.97 -12.54 6.47
N ARG A 398 -9.28 -12.83 6.47
CA ARG A 398 -9.97 -13.73 5.54
C ARG A 398 -11.01 -12.99 4.70
N ARG A 399 -11.21 -11.69 4.94
CA ARG A 399 -12.28 -10.85 4.38
C ARG A 399 -13.70 -11.36 4.73
N LEU A 400 -13.83 -12.04 5.86
CA LEU A 400 -15.08 -12.66 6.34
C LEU A 400 -15.91 -11.71 7.22
N ASN A 401 -15.28 -11.04 8.18
CA ASN A 401 -15.90 -10.04 9.06
C ASN A 401 -15.48 -8.63 8.66
N PHE A 402 -16.45 -7.71 8.57
CA PHE A 402 -16.22 -6.31 8.22
C PHE A 402 -16.83 -5.33 9.24
N GLN A 403 -16.27 -4.13 9.26
CA GLN A 403 -16.82 -2.92 9.86
C GLN A 403 -16.62 -1.75 8.87
N PHE A 404 -17.66 -0.95 8.68
CA PHE A 404 -17.60 0.30 7.92
C PHE A 404 -18.18 1.45 8.76
N GLY A 405 -17.68 2.65 8.54
CA GLY A 405 -18.23 3.92 9.00
C GLY A 405 -18.40 4.87 7.84
N VAL A 406 -19.46 5.67 7.86
CA VAL A 406 -19.77 6.64 6.80
C VAL A 406 -19.68 8.08 7.30
N GLU A 407 -19.45 9.01 6.36
CA GLU A 407 -19.43 10.45 6.65
C GLU A 407 -20.83 10.93 7.07
N LEU A 408 -21.86 10.47 6.35
CA LEU A 408 -23.23 10.94 6.49
C LEU A 408 -24.23 9.78 6.56
N ALA A 409 -25.23 9.92 7.42
CA ALA A 409 -26.39 9.02 7.43
C ALA A 409 -27.71 9.76 7.69
N TYR A 410 -28.81 9.28 7.10
CA TYR A 410 -30.16 9.76 7.38
C TYR A 410 -31.03 8.61 7.91
N GLU A 411 -31.83 8.88 8.94
CA GLU A 411 -32.95 8.03 9.34
C GLU A 411 -33.93 7.85 8.17
N ILE A 412 -34.54 6.67 8.07
CA ILE A 412 -35.66 6.40 7.15
C ILE A 412 -36.86 5.95 7.99
N LYS A 413 -38.00 6.63 7.82
CA LYS A 413 -39.25 6.35 8.54
C LYS A 413 -40.47 6.42 7.62
N ASN A 414 -41.25 5.35 7.56
CA ASN A 414 -42.50 5.24 6.78
C ASN A 414 -42.30 5.71 5.33
N GLY A 415 -41.24 5.22 4.67
CA GLY A 415 -40.95 5.54 3.27
C GLY A 415 -40.27 6.89 3.01
N LYS A 416 -39.61 7.51 4.00
CA LYS A 416 -39.08 8.89 3.90
C LYS A 416 -37.78 9.11 4.67
N LEU A 417 -36.86 9.90 4.11
CA LEU A 417 -35.70 10.43 4.82
C LEU A 417 -36.13 11.38 5.96
N GLY A 418 -35.50 11.24 7.12
CA GLY A 418 -35.81 11.96 8.36
C GLY A 418 -34.57 12.62 8.99
N GLN A 419 -34.27 12.26 10.24
CA GLN A 419 -33.18 12.85 11.01
C GLN A 419 -31.80 12.56 10.41
N LEU A 420 -30.94 13.59 10.31
CA LEU A 420 -29.50 13.43 10.00
C LEU A 420 -28.77 12.86 11.23
N TYR A 421 -27.92 11.85 11.03
CA TYR A 421 -27.04 11.28 12.04
C TYR A 421 -25.56 11.44 11.66
N LYS A 422 -24.70 11.62 12.68
CA LYS A 422 -23.24 11.58 12.53
C LYS A 422 -22.64 10.26 13.01
N ASN A 423 -21.44 9.97 12.52
CA ASN A 423 -20.61 8.82 12.91
C ASN A 423 -21.34 7.46 12.82
N ALA A 424 -22.20 7.29 11.81
CA ALA A 424 -22.89 6.03 11.58
C ALA A 424 -21.91 4.93 11.16
N THR A 425 -22.03 3.76 11.77
CA THR A 425 -21.23 2.57 11.47
C THR A 425 -22.13 1.35 11.31
N TYR A 426 -21.66 0.37 10.54
CA TYR A 426 -22.30 -0.94 10.41
C TYR A 426 -21.25 -2.04 10.32
N THR A 427 -21.61 -3.23 10.79
CA THR A 427 -20.74 -4.42 10.84
C THR A 427 -21.46 -5.64 10.29
N GLY A 428 -20.72 -6.67 9.91
CA GLY A 428 -21.33 -7.91 9.47
C GLY A 428 -20.36 -9.01 9.06
N ILE A 429 -20.91 -10.20 8.90
CA ILE A 429 -20.27 -11.36 8.27
C ILE A 429 -20.63 -11.33 6.79
N THR A 430 -19.64 -11.31 5.90
CA THR A 430 -19.77 -11.12 4.45
C THR A 430 -20.90 -11.94 3.81
N PRO A 431 -20.94 -13.29 3.88
CA PRO A 431 -22.05 -14.06 3.32
C PRO A 431 -23.42 -13.79 3.96
N GLN A 432 -23.46 -13.42 5.24
CA GLN A 432 -24.73 -13.10 5.91
C GLN A 432 -25.28 -11.77 5.42
N PHE A 433 -24.42 -10.76 5.23
CA PHE A 433 -24.81 -9.47 4.65
C PHE A 433 -25.39 -9.65 3.25
N TRP A 434 -24.66 -10.32 2.35
CA TRP A 434 -25.13 -10.59 0.98
C TRP A 434 -26.37 -11.52 0.92
N ALA A 435 -26.61 -12.36 1.93
CA ALA A 435 -27.82 -13.18 2.04
C ALA A 435 -29.08 -12.39 2.45
N HIS A 436 -28.93 -11.20 3.07
CA HIS A 436 -30.05 -10.34 3.48
C HIS A 436 -30.37 -9.22 2.47
N VAL A 437 -29.71 -9.17 1.30
CA VAL A 437 -30.08 -8.27 0.21
C VAL A 437 -31.44 -8.71 -0.37
N MET A 438 -32.45 -7.85 -0.32
CA MET A 438 -33.82 -8.17 -0.74
C MET A 438 -34.21 -7.47 -2.04
N LEU A 439 -35.00 -8.16 -2.87
CA LEU A 439 -36.01 -7.50 -3.70
C LEU A 439 -37.29 -7.44 -2.86
N SER A 440 -37.84 -6.25 -2.61
CA SER A 440 -39.17 -6.15 -2.03
C SER A 440 -40.23 -6.47 -3.08
N VAL A 441 -40.73 -7.71 -3.03
CA VAL A 441 -42.04 -8.10 -3.54
C VAL A 441 -42.65 -9.11 -2.56
N VAL A 442 -43.20 -8.63 -1.45
CA VAL A 442 -44.00 -9.47 -0.54
C VAL A 442 -45.39 -9.69 -1.15
N LEU A 443 -45.48 -10.58 -2.14
CA LEU A 443 -46.76 -11.04 -2.67
C LEU A 443 -47.14 -12.40 -2.05
N MET A 444 -47.74 -12.37 -0.86
CA MET A 444 -48.36 -13.57 -0.29
C MET A 444 -49.58 -14.00 -1.11
N ILE A 445 -49.40 -14.98 -2.00
CA ILE A 445 -50.48 -15.80 -2.54
C ILE A 445 -50.09 -17.26 -2.41
N GLY A 446 -50.65 -17.96 -1.42
CA GLY A 446 -50.48 -19.40 -1.29
C GLY A 446 -51.60 -20.17 -2.00
N MET A 447 -51.30 -21.35 -2.55
CA MET A 447 -51.94 -22.61 -2.16
C MET A 447 -51.38 -23.86 -2.86
N SER A 448 -51.39 -24.98 -2.13
CA SER A 448 -51.47 -26.39 -2.59
C SER A 448 -50.54 -26.89 -3.72
N GLY A 449 -49.35 -27.34 -3.31
CA GLY A 449 -48.70 -28.66 -3.49
C GLY A 449 -49.11 -29.69 -4.58
N VAL A 450 -48.12 -30.56 -4.90
CA VAL A 450 -48.23 -32.03 -5.09
C VAL A 450 -46.82 -32.65 -5.03
N HIS A 451 -46.68 -33.97 -4.84
CA HIS A 451 -45.41 -34.68 -4.61
C HIS A 451 -44.86 -35.44 -5.86
N PRO A 452 -43.60 -35.94 -5.85
CA PRO A 452 -42.81 -36.14 -7.08
C PRO A 452 -42.91 -37.53 -7.73
N ILE A 453 -42.41 -37.64 -8.96
CA ILE A 453 -42.14 -38.89 -9.70
C ILE A 453 -40.70 -38.85 -10.24
N ALA A 454 -39.96 -39.96 -10.14
CA ALA A 454 -38.57 -40.07 -10.58
C ALA A 454 -38.40 -41.04 -11.76
N ALA A 455 -37.46 -40.77 -12.69
CA ALA A 455 -37.13 -41.67 -13.79
C ALA A 455 -35.67 -41.59 -14.29
N LYS A 456 -34.85 -42.52 -13.76
CA LYS A 456 -33.78 -43.33 -14.42
C LYS A 456 -32.77 -42.69 -15.41
N ALA A 457 -31.50 -43.07 -15.22
CA ALA A 457 -30.38 -42.86 -16.15
C ALA A 457 -30.09 -44.06 -17.07
N ASN A 458 -29.31 -43.82 -18.14
CA ASN A 458 -28.34 -44.73 -18.79
C ASN A 458 -27.35 -43.85 -19.60
N ARG A 459 -26.02 -44.01 -19.65
CA ARG A 459 -25.07 -45.15 -19.73
C ARG A 459 -24.81 -45.74 -21.14
N CYS A 460 -23.71 -45.30 -21.76
CA CYS A 460 -22.72 -46.10 -22.52
C CYS A 460 -21.34 -45.42 -22.30
N LYS A 461 -20.29 -46.11 -21.81
CA LYS A 461 -19.36 -47.04 -22.52
C LYS A 461 -18.63 -46.35 -23.69
N LEU A 462 -17.34 -45.99 -23.56
CA LEU A 462 -16.09 -46.81 -23.42
C LEU A 462 -15.61 -47.47 -24.72
N CYS A 463 -14.46 -47.01 -25.23
CA CYS A 463 -13.53 -47.78 -26.08
C CYS A 463 -12.09 -47.21 -25.99
N ALA A 464 -11.12 -48.10 -25.80
CA ALA A 464 -9.65 -47.96 -25.79
C ALA A 464 -9.07 -49.40 -25.87
N PRO A 465 -7.75 -49.68 -26.06
CA PRO A 465 -6.55 -48.81 -26.16
C PRO A 465 -6.05 -48.72 -27.64
N ASP A 466 -4.79 -48.62 -28.09
CA ASP A 466 -3.41 -48.65 -27.52
C ASP A 466 -2.45 -47.84 -28.48
N THR A 467 -1.10 -47.94 -28.61
CA THR A 467 -0.07 -48.89 -28.15
C THR A 467 1.34 -48.26 -28.04
N GLU A 468 2.12 -48.70 -27.05
CA GLU A 468 3.61 -48.80 -27.02
C GLU A 468 4.55 -47.57 -27.19
N ARG A 469 5.84 -47.80 -26.85
CA ARG A 469 6.99 -46.87 -26.90
C ARG A 469 8.13 -47.50 -27.74
N PRO A 470 9.19 -46.76 -28.06
CA PRO A 470 10.46 -47.06 -27.35
C PRO A 470 11.34 -45.85 -27.01
N ARG A 471 12.37 -46.08 -26.17
CA ARG A 471 13.55 -45.20 -25.98
C ARG A 471 14.71 -45.75 -26.83
N PRO A 472 15.63 -44.88 -27.32
CA PRO A 472 16.99 -44.78 -26.73
C PRO A 472 17.52 -43.32 -26.75
N ALA A 473 18.71 -42.94 -26.26
CA ALA A 473 19.63 -43.41 -25.21
C ALA A 473 20.61 -42.25 -24.89
N SER A 474 21.57 -42.46 -23.99
CA SER A 474 22.52 -41.44 -23.50
C SER A 474 23.60 -40.99 -24.49
N ALA A 475 23.96 -39.70 -24.44
CA ALA A 475 25.30 -39.21 -24.80
C ALA A 475 25.72 -38.05 -23.88
N THR A 476 26.85 -38.18 -23.19
CA THR A 476 27.41 -37.15 -22.31
C THR A 476 28.48 -36.33 -23.04
N PHE A 477 28.36 -35.00 -23.06
CA PHE A 477 29.46 -34.12 -23.45
C PHE A 477 29.63 -32.95 -22.48
N ARG A 478 30.87 -32.77 -21.99
CA ARG A 478 31.32 -31.57 -21.28
C ARG A 478 31.82 -30.55 -22.29
N TRP A 479 31.45 -29.29 -22.09
CA TRP A 479 32.33 -28.15 -22.40
C TRP A 479 32.25 -27.15 -21.25
N ALA A 480 33.40 -26.69 -20.81
CA ALA A 480 33.53 -25.68 -19.76
C ALA A 480 34.42 -24.57 -20.27
N TRP A 481 33.96 -23.32 -20.16
CA TRP A 481 34.78 -22.14 -20.40
C TRP A 481 34.49 -21.06 -19.36
N VAL A 482 35.48 -20.89 -18.48
CA VAL A 482 35.92 -19.64 -17.83
C VAL A 482 34.84 -18.58 -17.56
N VAL A 483 34.38 -18.52 -16.30
CA VAL A 483 33.89 -17.27 -15.71
C VAL A 483 35.12 -16.40 -15.41
N GLY A 484 35.33 -15.33 -16.18
CA GLY A 484 36.58 -14.57 -16.11
C GLY A 484 36.46 -13.11 -16.53
N HIS A 485 36.11 -12.25 -15.56
CA HIS A 485 36.26 -10.79 -15.57
C HIS A 485 35.51 -9.99 -16.67
N ASN A 486 34.60 -9.10 -16.26
CA ASN A 486 34.94 -7.67 -16.06
C ASN A 486 33.72 -6.85 -15.57
N THR A 487 33.28 -7.08 -14.32
CA THR A 487 32.06 -6.44 -13.76
C THR A 487 32.20 -4.95 -13.41
N ARG A 488 33.34 -4.31 -13.68
CA ARG A 488 33.60 -2.89 -13.33
C ARG A 488 32.91 -1.86 -14.23
N GLY A 489 32.17 -2.28 -15.27
CA GLY A 489 31.58 -1.36 -16.26
C GLY A 489 30.07 -1.16 -16.21
N ILE A 490 29.34 -1.74 -15.25
CA ILE A 490 27.88 -1.94 -15.37
C ILE A 490 27.04 -1.28 -14.25
N ILE A 491 27.63 -1.01 -13.08
CA ILE A 491 26.96 -0.33 -11.94
C ILE A 491 27.11 1.21 -11.99
N GLY A 492 28.05 1.69 -12.83
CA GLY A 492 28.79 2.94 -12.59
C GLY A 492 28.10 4.28 -12.79
N MET A 493 26.79 4.37 -13.02
CA MET A 493 26.12 5.68 -13.16
C MET A 493 25.60 6.22 -11.82
N TYR A 494 24.90 5.38 -11.04
CA TYR A 494 24.32 5.81 -9.76
C TYR A 494 25.36 5.88 -8.64
N SER A 495 26.34 4.96 -8.66
CA SER A 495 27.36 4.82 -7.62
C SER A 495 28.51 5.83 -7.71
N ASP A 496 28.62 6.55 -8.81
CA ASP A 496 29.68 7.52 -9.06
C ASP A 496 29.21 8.95 -8.76
N GLU A 497 29.71 9.52 -7.66
CA GLU A 497 29.41 10.90 -7.26
C GLU A 497 29.69 11.89 -8.41
N ALA A 498 30.76 11.70 -9.18
CA ALA A 498 31.15 12.63 -10.24
C ALA A 498 30.11 12.66 -11.38
N SER A 499 29.59 11.51 -11.79
CA SER A 499 28.50 11.39 -12.76
C SER A 499 27.20 12.01 -12.25
N VAL A 500 26.80 11.71 -11.01
CA VAL A 500 25.59 12.28 -10.38
C VAL A 500 25.72 13.80 -10.22
N ARG A 501 26.88 14.30 -9.79
CA ARG A 501 27.20 15.73 -9.69
C ARG A 501 27.10 16.43 -11.06
N THR A 502 27.72 15.86 -12.09
CA THR A 502 27.69 16.42 -13.46
C THR A 502 26.25 16.50 -14.00
N LEU A 503 25.42 15.50 -13.70
CA LEU A 503 24.00 15.46 -14.06
C LEU A 503 23.20 16.57 -13.37
N LEU A 504 23.41 16.78 -12.07
CA LEU A 504 22.70 17.79 -11.27
C LEU A 504 23.15 19.22 -11.62
N GLU A 505 24.45 19.44 -11.79
CA GLU A 505 25.00 20.73 -12.26
C GLU A 505 24.48 21.08 -13.67
N LYS A 506 24.32 20.08 -14.56
CA LYS A 506 23.72 20.23 -15.89
C LYS A 506 22.24 20.65 -15.83
N VAL A 507 21.46 20.10 -14.89
CA VAL A 507 20.05 20.50 -14.68
C VAL A 507 19.95 21.91 -14.08
N LEU A 508 20.77 22.25 -13.07
CA LEU A 508 20.83 23.60 -12.51
C LEU A 508 21.15 24.65 -13.58
N HIS A 509 22.06 24.33 -14.52
CA HIS A 509 22.40 25.21 -15.65
C HIS A 509 21.25 25.43 -16.66
N TYR A 510 20.20 24.61 -16.64
CA TYR A 510 19.02 24.81 -17.49
C TYR A 510 17.95 25.70 -16.85
N SER A 511 18.06 26.00 -15.56
CA SER A 511 17.06 26.80 -14.87
C SER A 511 17.13 28.28 -15.26
N GLN A 512 15.97 28.92 -15.22
CA GLN A 512 15.79 30.38 -15.35
C GLN A 512 14.94 30.92 -14.19
N ALA A 513 14.94 30.20 -13.06
CA ALA A 513 14.29 30.57 -11.82
C ALA A 513 15.27 31.36 -10.91
N ASP A 514 14.76 32.14 -9.95
CA ASP A 514 15.60 32.93 -9.03
C ASP A 514 16.39 32.03 -8.08
N GLN A 515 15.80 30.88 -7.71
CA GLN A 515 16.50 29.78 -7.04
C GLN A 515 16.03 28.44 -7.62
N THR A 516 16.86 27.40 -7.52
CA THR A 516 16.51 26.04 -7.97
C THR A 516 17.22 24.99 -7.14
N GLU A 517 16.50 23.91 -6.85
CA GLU A 517 17.01 22.68 -6.26
C GLU A 517 16.71 21.50 -7.18
N VAL A 518 17.65 20.57 -7.21
CA VAL A 518 17.58 19.31 -7.95
C VAL A 518 17.86 18.19 -6.97
N VAL A 519 16.82 17.43 -6.64
CA VAL A 519 16.93 16.19 -5.88
C VAL A 519 17.03 15.04 -6.87
N PHE A 520 17.97 14.13 -6.63
CA PHE A 520 18.08 12.87 -7.35
C PHE A 520 18.04 11.71 -6.38
N THR A 521 17.20 10.74 -6.69
CA THR A 521 17.13 9.47 -5.98
C THR A 521 17.32 8.33 -6.98
N ALA A 522 18.00 7.26 -6.57
CA ALA A 522 18.03 6.01 -7.32
C ALA A 522 17.98 4.83 -6.36
N THR A 523 17.40 3.72 -6.83
CA THR A 523 17.31 2.48 -6.05
C THR A 523 17.61 1.29 -6.95
N GLU A 524 18.54 0.44 -6.51
CA GLU A 524 18.62 -0.95 -6.95
C GLU A 524 18.01 -1.83 -5.84
N SER A 525 16.78 -2.29 -6.05
CA SER A 525 16.05 -3.15 -5.11
C SER A 525 15.98 -4.57 -5.64
N ALA A 526 16.08 -5.55 -4.73
CA ALA A 526 15.92 -6.95 -5.11
C ALA A 526 15.26 -7.74 -3.97
N LEU A 527 14.19 -8.48 -4.29
CA LEU A 527 13.20 -8.98 -3.33
C LEU A 527 12.80 -10.42 -3.67
N THR A 528 12.79 -11.28 -2.67
CA THR A 528 12.41 -12.69 -2.76
C THR A 528 11.26 -12.96 -1.79
N ARG A 529 10.05 -13.14 -2.31
CA ARG A 529 8.84 -13.48 -1.54
C ARG A 529 8.52 -14.96 -1.62
N PHE A 530 8.09 -15.51 -0.50
CA PHE A 530 7.69 -16.89 -0.35
C PHE A 530 6.32 -16.98 0.32
N ALA A 531 5.55 -18.01 -0.06
CA ALA A 531 4.25 -18.29 0.51
C ALA A 531 3.95 -19.79 0.38
N THR A 532 3.16 -20.37 1.29
CA THR A 532 2.87 -21.82 1.30
C THR A 532 4.13 -22.69 1.15
N ASN A 533 5.22 -22.30 1.83
CA ASN A 533 6.52 -22.97 1.80
C ASN A 533 7.25 -23.05 0.42
N HIS A 534 6.99 -22.13 -0.52
CA HIS A 534 7.78 -22.01 -1.76
C HIS A 534 7.98 -20.55 -2.19
N ILE A 535 9.00 -20.27 -3.03
CA ILE A 535 9.22 -18.94 -3.64
C ILE A 535 8.23 -18.77 -4.81
N HIS A 536 7.35 -17.77 -4.72
CA HIS A 536 6.32 -17.49 -5.74
C HIS A 536 6.57 -16.18 -6.50
N GLN A 537 7.25 -15.21 -5.88
CA GLN A 537 7.70 -13.96 -6.53
C GLN A 537 9.17 -13.73 -6.19
N ASN A 538 10.01 -13.50 -7.19
CA ASN A 538 11.42 -13.16 -7.01
C ASN A 538 11.77 -12.13 -8.08
N VAL A 539 12.24 -10.96 -7.64
CA VAL A 539 12.32 -9.75 -8.47
C VAL A 539 13.63 -8.99 -8.25
N ALA A 540 14.02 -8.20 -9.25
CA ALA A 540 14.97 -7.10 -9.09
C ALA A 540 14.52 -5.89 -9.94
N GLU A 541 14.79 -4.68 -9.48
CA GLU A 541 14.43 -3.45 -10.15
C GLU A 541 15.52 -2.39 -9.99
N SER A 542 15.67 -1.55 -11.01
CA SER A 542 16.58 -0.41 -11.03
C SER A 542 15.82 0.82 -11.52
N ASP A 543 15.58 1.77 -10.63
CA ASP A 543 14.85 3.00 -10.93
C ASP A 543 15.59 4.22 -10.38
N HIS A 544 15.26 5.40 -10.90
CA HIS A 544 15.81 6.69 -10.48
C HIS A 544 14.84 7.83 -10.79
N GLU A 545 14.86 8.90 -10.02
CA GLU A 545 14.08 10.12 -10.30
C GLU A 545 14.99 11.34 -10.21
N ILE A 546 14.81 12.29 -11.13
CA ILE A 546 15.18 13.69 -10.93
C ILE A 546 13.92 14.49 -10.62
N ARG A 547 13.98 15.27 -9.56
CA ARG A 547 12.90 16.10 -9.01
C ARG A 547 13.42 17.53 -8.87
N ILE A 548 12.79 18.46 -9.58
CA ILE A 548 13.26 19.85 -9.68
C ILE A 548 12.28 20.76 -8.95
N ARG A 549 12.76 21.50 -7.95
CA ARG A 549 12.03 22.56 -7.26
C ARG A 549 12.54 23.92 -7.76
N ALA A 550 11.72 24.61 -8.55
CA ALA A 550 12.01 25.93 -9.11
C ALA A 550 11.32 27.04 -8.30
N VAL A 551 12.00 28.16 -8.07
CA VAL A 551 11.51 29.28 -7.23
C VAL A 551 11.52 30.59 -8.02
N VAL A 552 10.38 31.30 -8.08
CA VAL A 552 10.25 32.62 -8.71
C VAL A 552 9.69 33.63 -7.71
N GLY A 553 10.54 34.50 -7.18
CA GLY A 553 10.26 35.32 -6.01
C GLY A 553 9.91 34.46 -4.79
N LYS A 554 8.62 34.38 -4.46
CA LYS A 554 8.05 33.50 -3.41
C LYS A 554 7.10 32.42 -3.94
N ARG A 555 7.11 32.17 -5.25
CA ARG A 555 6.35 31.09 -5.90
C ARG A 555 7.23 29.86 -6.05
N VAL A 556 6.67 28.67 -5.87
CA VAL A 556 7.40 27.39 -5.95
C VAL A 556 6.69 26.46 -6.93
N GLY A 557 7.43 25.81 -7.83
CA GLY A 557 6.88 24.81 -8.75
C GLY A 557 7.77 23.58 -8.82
N VAL A 558 7.15 22.40 -8.98
CA VAL A 558 7.85 21.12 -8.95
C VAL A 558 7.44 20.23 -10.13
N ALA A 559 8.43 19.61 -10.78
CA ALA A 559 8.22 18.58 -11.79
C ALA A 559 9.28 17.47 -11.65
N THR A 560 8.96 16.24 -12.08
CA THR A 560 9.85 15.09 -11.95
C THR A 560 9.92 14.22 -13.21
N THR A 561 11.05 13.52 -13.38
CA THR A 561 11.17 12.48 -14.41
C THR A 561 12.29 11.48 -14.09
N ASN A 562 12.15 10.24 -14.59
CA ASN A 562 13.26 9.29 -14.68
C ASN A 562 14.01 9.32 -16.04
N ARG A 563 13.69 10.28 -16.92
CA ARG A 563 14.35 10.39 -18.23
C ARG A 563 15.52 11.36 -18.21
N LEU A 564 16.74 10.81 -18.20
CA LEU A 564 18.00 11.55 -18.14
C LEU A 564 18.52 12.04 -19.51
N ASP A 565 17.73 11.91 -20.59
CA ASP A 565 18.07 12.49 -21.88
C ASP A 565 17.96 14.03 -21.87
N GLU A 566 18.79 14.72 -22.66
CA GLU A 566 18.92 16.18 -22.57
C GLU A 566 17.62 16.93 -22.91
N GLU A 567 16.79 16.38 -23.79
CA GLU A 567 15.48 16.94 -24.11
C GLU A 567 14.54 16.86 -22.91
N SER A 568 14.46 15.69 -22.26
CA SER A 568 13.65 15.47 -21.06
C SER A 568 14.11 16.32 -19.88
N LEU A 569 15.42 16.45 -19.66
CA LEU A 569 15.97 17.30 -18.59
C LEU A 569 15.67 18.79 -18.81
N ARG A 570 15.75 19.28 -20.05
CA ARG A 570 15.35 20.67 -20.38
C ARG A 570 13.83 20.87 -20.20
N ARG A 571 13.03 19.90 -20.64
CA ARG A 571 11.56 19.90 -20.53
C ARG A 571 11.10 19.95 -19.07
N VAL A 572 11.57 19.05 -18.22
CA VAL A 572 11.15 19.00 -16.80
C VAL A 572 11.61 20.23 -16.01
N THR A 573 12.78 20.81 -16.33
CA THR A 573 13.23 22.10 -15.77
C THR A 573 12.30 23.25 -16.18
N ALA A 574 11.88 23.29 -17.45
CA ALA A 574 10.93 24.30 -17.94
C ALA A 574 9.53 24.13 -17.34
N GLN A 575 9.06 22.90 -17.15
CA GLN A 575 7.76 22.61 -16.51
C GLN A 575 7.73 23.08 -15.05
N ALA A 576 8.77 22.79 -14.26
CA ALA A 576 8.87 23.28 -12.87
C ALA A 576 8.81 24.81 -12.80
N LEU A 577 9.46 25.50 -13.75
CA LEU A 577 9.44 26.96 -13.88
C LEU A 577 8.09 27.51 -14.37
N GLU A 578 7.39 26.83 -15.27
CA GLU A 578 6.04 27.21 -15.71
C GLU A 578 5.04 27.09 -14.57
N ILE A 579 5.07 25.97 -13.83
CA ILE A 579 4.28 25.77 -12.62
C ILE A 579 4.58 26.90 -11.62
N ALA A 580 5.86 27.19 -11.34
CA ALA A 580 6.25 28.27 -10.43
C ALA A 580 5.74 29.66 -10.87
N ARG A 581 5.53 29.91 -12.16
CA ARG A 581 5.04 31.22 -12.65
C ARG A 581 3.54 31.42 -12.47
N ILE A 582 2.75 30.35 -12.43
CA ILE A 582 1.28 30.44 -12.26
C ILE A 582 0.82 30.37 -10.80
N GLN A 583 1.68 29.96 -9.87
CA GLN A 583 1.34 29.91 -8.44
C GLN A 583 1.11 31.32 -7.86
N PRO A 584 0.28 31.46 -6.81
CA PRO A 584 0.33 32.61 -5.92
C PRO A 584 1.69 32.68 -5.20
N GLU A 585 2.07 33.85 -4.71
CA GLU A 585 3.24 33.96 -3.82
C GLU A 585 2.90 33.37 -2.45
N ASN A 586 3.73 32.45 -1.96
CA ASN A 586 3.65 31.95 -0.60
C ASN A 586 4.43 32.90 0.32
N PRO A 587 3.79 33.77 1.12
CA PRO A 587 4.50 34.78 1.92
C PRO A 587 5.40 34.14 2.99
N GLU A 588 5.15 32.90 3.39
CA GLU A 588 5.91 32.13 4.38
C GLU A 588 7.17 31.50 3.76
N PHE A 589 7.25 31.35 2.43
CA PHE A 589 8.48 30.90 1.78
C PHE A 589 9.55 32.00 1.84
N HIS A 590 10.74 31.68 2.31
CA HIS A 590 11.85 32.63 2.49
C HIS A 590 12.98 32.41 1.47
N SER A 591 13.56 31.21 1.44
CA SER A 591 14.68 30.81 0.56
C SER A 591 14.87 29.30 0.64
N LEU A 592 15.50 28.70 -0.38
CA LEU A 592 16.20 27.42 -0.24
C LEU A 592 17.35 27.54 0.77
N PRO A 593 17.81 26.44 1.40
CA PRO A 593 18.94 26.47 2.32
C PRO A 593 20.30 26.67 1.63
N THR A 594 21.26 27.18 2.38
CA THR A 594 22.68 27.31 1.98
C THR A 594 23.52 26.17 2.53
N PHE A 595 24.66 25.88 1.89
CA PHE A 595 25.58 24.82 2.32
C PHE A 595 25.99 24.91 3.80
N GLN A 596 25.96 23.74 4.46
CA GLN A 596 26.50 23.50 5.79
C GLN A 596 27.38 22.22 5.74
N PRO A 597 28.42 22.08 6.57
CA PRO A 597 29.25 20.88 6.59
C PRO A 597 28.44 19.62 6.96
N ILE A 598 28.42 18.64 6.07
CA ILE A 598 27.77 17.33 6.29
C ILE A 598 28.79 16.34 6.87
N THR A 599 28.41 15.65 7.95
CA THR A 599 29.16 14.52 8.51
C THR A 599 28.63 13.22 7.90
N PRO A 600 29.44 12.43 7.17
CA PRO A 600 28.97 11.18 6.55
C PRO A 600 28.42 10.18 7.57
N ALA A 601 27.33 9.51 7.21
CA ALA A 601 26.68 8.50 8.02
C ALA A 601 27.13 7.09 7.62
N ALA A 602 27.06 6.12 8.56
CA ALA A 602 27.53 4.75 8.35
C ALA A 602 26.51 3.85 7.62
N GLY A 603 25.75 4.40 6.66
CA GLY A 603 24.56 3.77 6.07
C GLY A 603 24.79 2.81 4.90
N TYR A 604 26.04 2.55 4.48
CA TYR A 604 26.34 1.74 3.28
C TYR A 604 27.15 0.47 3.58
N CYS A 605 26.71 -0.65 3.01
CA CYS A 605 27.41 -1.93 3.06
C CYS A 605 27.55 -2.55 1.66
N GLU A 606 28.78 -2.55 1.14
CA GLU A 606 29.17 -3.18 -0.13
C GLU A 606 28.76 -4.66 -0.25
N ARG A 607 28.57 -5.34 0.89
CA ARG A 607 28.09 -6.74 0.92
C ARG A 607 26.59 -6.84 0.61
N THR A 608 25.78 -5.96 1.19
CA THR A 608 24.34 -5.87 0.91
C THR A 608 24.10 -5.48 -0.54
N ALA A 609 24.84 -4.49 -1.06
CA ALA A 609 24.75 -4.05 -2.45
C ALA A 609 25.11 -5.13 -3.50
N ARG A 610 25.83 -6.19 -3.10
CA ARG A 610 26.24 -7.30 -3.97
C ARG A 610 25.48 -8.61 -3.71
N PHE A 611 24.41 -8.59 -2.93
CA PHE A 611 23.73 -9.80 -2.48
C PHE A 611 22.92 -10.45 -3.62
N THR A 612 23.28 -11.68 -3.98
CA THR A 612 22.75 -12.31 -5.21
C THR A 612 21.36 -12.93 -5.00
N PRO A 613 20.58 -13.12 -6.09
CA PRO A 613 19.29 -13.83 -6.02
C PRO A 613 19.41 -15.25 -5.45
N GLU A 614 20.50 -15.96 -5.77
CA GLU A 614 20.79 -17.30 -5.26
C GLU A 614 21.03 -17.28 -3.74
N GLU A 615 21.77 -16.30 -3.23
CA GLU A 615 21.95 -16.15 -1.78
C GLU A 615 20.63 -15.83 -1.07
N ARG A 616 19.79 -14.93 -1.61
CA ARG A 616 18.47 -14.66 -1.02
C ARG A 616 17.58 -15.90 -0.99
N ALA A 617 17.52 -16.64 -2.11
CA ALA A 617 16.74 -17.87 -2.19
C ALA A 617 17.21 -18.94 -1.17
N ARG A 618 18.53 -19.08 -0.95
CA ARG A 618 19.08 -19.97 0.07
C ARG A 618 18.72 -19.52 1.49
N ARG A 619 18.80 -18.22 1.81
CA ARG A 619 18.41 -17.67 3.12
C ARG A 619 16.91 -17.88 3.42
N VAL A 620 16.04 -17.60 2.44
CA VAL A 620 14.60 -17.92 2.48
C VAL A 620 14.36 -19.43 2.64
N GLY A 621 15.16 -20.26 1.97
CA GLY A 621 15.14 -21.71 2.09
C GLY A 621 15.28 -22.22 3.53
N THR A 622 16.08 -21.56 4.38
CA THR A 622 16.22 -21.89 5.80
C THR A 622 14.90 -21.77 6.56
N ILE A 623 14.17 -20.66 6.37
CA ILE A 623 12.86 -20.43 7.01
C ILE A 623 11.85 -21.48 6.52
N VAL A 624 11.79 -21.68 5.19
CA VAL A 624 10.89 -22.64 4.54
C VAL A 624 11.16 -24.08 4.99
N GLN A 625 12.42 -24.48 5.16
CA GLN A 625 12.80 -25.80 5.67
C GLN A 625 12.34 -26.00 7.11
N LEU A 626 12.65 -25.07 8.02
CA LEU A 626 12.30 -25.18 9.44
C LEU A 626 10.78 -25.22 9.67
N ALA A 627 10.00 -24.48 8.87
CA ALA A 627 8.54 -24.60 8.85
C ALA A 627 8.06 -25.97 8.33
N LYS A 628 8.61 -26.44 7.20
CA LYS A 628 8.31 -27.78 6.63
C LYS A 628 8.61 -28.92 7.61
N GLU A 629 9.75 -28.87 8.31
CA GLU A 629 10.13 -29.86 9.34
C GLU A 629 9.13 -29.95 10.50
N ARG A 630 8.47 -28.82 10.84
CA ARG A 630 7.41 -28.75 11.85
C ARG A 630 6.00 -28.94 11.31
N LYS A 631 5.84 -29.20 10.00
CA LYS A 631 4.54 -29.32 9.30
C LYS A 631 3.69 -28.04 9.39
N LEU A 632 4.36 -26.89 9.37
CA LEU A 632 3.75 -25.56 9.40
C LEU A 632 3.83 -24.96 7.98
N GLU A 633 2.94 -24.01 7.67
CA GLU A 633 3.10 -23.16 6.48
C GLU A 633 3.96 -21.94 6.84
N SER A 634 4.73 -21.42 5.88
CA SER A 634 5.45 -20.15 6.00
C SER A 634 5.20 -19.26 4.79
N ALA A 635 5.14 -17.96 5.05
CA ALA A 635 5.06 -16.89 4.06
C ALA A 635 5.85 -15.66 4.54
N GLY A 636 6.31 -14.82 3.62
CA GLY A 636 7.10 -13.64 3.95
C GLY A 636 7.98 -13.14 2.80
N ALA A 637 8.96 -12.33 3.15
CA ALA A 637 9.86 -11.67 2.21
C ALA A 637 11.29 -11.58 2.74
N PHE A 638 12.26 -11.56 1.82
CA PHE A 638 13.61 -11.06 2.05
C PHE A 638 13.99 -10.09 0.93
N SER A 639 14.24 -8.83 1.27
CA SER A 639 14.75 -7.78 0.38
C SER A 639 16.20 -7.42 0.70
N THR A 640 16.90 -6.96 -0.33
CA THR A 640 18.24 -6.33 -0.23
C THR A 640 18.24 -5.13 -1.17
N ASN A 641 18.43 -3.93 -0.64
CA ASN A 641 18.30 -2.68 -1.37
C ASN A 641 19.62 -1.89 -1.34
N THR A 642 19.87 -1.14 -2.40
CA THR A 642 20.87 -0.06 -2.44
C THR A 642 20.18 1.22 -2.88
N HIS A 643 20.25 2.25 -2.06
CA HIS A 643 19.70 3.56 -2.33
C HIS A 643 20.82 4.56 -2.60
N TYR A 644 20.55 5.51 -3.48
CA TYR A 644 21.42 6.66 -3.76
C TYR A 644 20.57 7.92 -3.59
N ALA A 645 21.04 8.86 -2.78
CA ALA A 645 20.43 10.17 -2.64
C ALA A 645 21.46 11.25 -3.00
N ALA A 646 21.04 12.26 -3.76
CA ALA A 646 21.81 13.46 -3.99
C ALA A 646 20.89 14.70 -4.02
N VAL A 647 21.42 15.82 -3.54
CA VAL A 647 20.74 17.12 -3.61
C VAL A 647 21.76 18.15 -4.09
N ALA A 648 21.38 18.96 -5.08
CA ALA A 648 22.15 20.13 -5.49
C ALA A 648 21.23 21.36 -5.58
N ASN A 649 21.73 22.55 -5.22
CA ASN A 649 20.95 23.78 -5.38
C ASN A 649 21.77 24.99 -5.85
N SER A 650 21.06 26.01 -6.35
CA SER A 650 21.62 27.25 -6.87
C SER A 650 22.30 28.14 -5.82
N LEU A 651 22.24 27.77 -4.53
CA LEU A 651 22.89 28.45 -3.41
C LEU A 651 24.16 27.72 -2.94
N GLY A 652 24.65 26.74 -3.70
CA GLY A 652 25.93 26.07 -3.49
C GLY A 652 25.86 24.80 -2.65
N ILE A 653 24.67 24.25 -2.36
CA ILE A 653 24.57 22.89 -1.85
C ILE A 653 24.96 21.91 -2.95
N PHE A 654 25.84 20.96 -2.62
CA PHE A 654 25.86 19.63 -3.21
C PHE A 654 26.05 18.60 -2.09
N ALA A 655 25.23 17.57 -2.08
CA ALA A 655 25.31 16.42 -1.20
C ALA A 655 25.04 15.13 -1.99
N TYR A 656 25.71 14.04 -1.64
CA TYR A 656 25.50 12.69 -2.18
C TYR A 656 25.84 11.65 -1.12
N GLU A 657 24.98 10.65 -0.95
CA GLU A 657 25.32 9.42 -0.21
C GLU A 657 24.66 8.17 -0.82
N PRO A 658 25.41 7.06 -0.95
CA PRO A 658 24.84 5.74 -1.11
C PRO A 658 24.46 5.17 0.27
N ARG A 659 23.41 4.36 0.33
CA ARG A 659 22.96 3.61 1.51
C ARG A 659 22.51 2.20 1.13
N THR A 660 22.45 1.28 2.07
CA THR A 660 21.94 -0.09 1.87
C THR A 660 21.18 -0.60 3.07
N ASP A 661 20.18 -1.43 2.80
CA ASP A 661 19.40 -2.12 3.82
C ASP A 661 19.02 -3.53 3.35
N ALA A 662 18.68 -4.37 4.32
CA ALA A 662 18.29 -5.75 4.13
C ALA A 662 17.21 -6.11 5.14
N GLU A 663 15.99 -6.34 4.67
CA GLU A 663 14.84 -6.65 5.50
C GLU A 663 14.38 -8.08 5.26
N CYS A 664 14.17 -8.84 6.33
CA CYS A 664 13.45 -10.10 6.27
C CYS A 664 12.28 -10.08 7.24
N HIS A 665 11.11 -10.53 6.79
CA HIS A 665 9.97 -10.84 7.65
C HIS A 665 9.35 -12.18 7.28
N ALA A 666 8.81 -12.89 8.28
CA ALA A 666 8.13 -14.16 8.08
C ALA A 666 6.93 -14.32 9.02
N VAL A 667 5.82 -14.78 8.45
CA VAL A 667 4.68 -15.36 9.15
C VAL A 667 4.78 -16.88 9.03
N VAL A 668 4.74 -17.59 10.15
CA VAL A 668 4.54 -19.04 10.20
C VAL A 668 3.12 -19.33 10.68
N MET A 669 2.41 -20.20 9.98
CA MET A 669 1.02 -20.57 10.24
C MET A 669 0.95 -22.02 10.70
N ALA A 670 0.35 -22.25 11.86
CA ALA A 670 0.27 -23.56 12.50
C ALA A 670 -1.04 -24.28 12.19
N ASP A 671 -2.16 -23.56 12.15
CA ASP A 671 -3.48 -24.01 11.75
C ASP A 671 -4.36 -22.80 11.36
N ALA A 672 -5.68 -22.92 11.47
CA ALA A 672 -6.63 -21.85 11.18
C ALA A 672 -6.60 -20.69 12.20
N HIS A 673 -6.00 -20.87 13.38
CA HIS A 673 -6.09 -19.93 14.50
C HIS A 673 -4.70 -19.54 15.07
N GLY A 674 -3.69 -20.41 14.96
CA GLY A 674 -2.33 -20.12 15.39
C GLY A 674 -1.41 -19.62 14.28
N SER A 675 -0.84 -18.41 14.46
CA SER A 675 0.28 -17.87 13.66
C SER A 675 1.38 -17.32 14.55
N GLY A 676 2.55 -17.06 13.98
CA GLY A 676 3.70 -16.45 14.66
C GLY A 676 4.54 -15.63 13.69
N TYR A 677 5.05 -14.48 14.15
CA TYR A 677 5.75 -13.49 13.33
C TYR A 677 7.19 -13.24 13.77
N THR A 678 8.02 -12.87 12.81
CA THR A 678 9.35 -12.29 13.02
C THR A 678 9.66 -11.27 11.93
N GLN A 679 10.42 -10.22 12.25
CA GLN A 679 10.97 -9.25 11.30
C GLN A 679 12.31 -8.71 11.80
N ARG A 680 13.30 -8.57 10.91
CA ARG A 680 14.57 -7.90 11.20
C ARG A 680 14.99 -7.07 9.98
N MET A 681 15.49 -5.87 10.26
CA MET A 681 16.12 -4.97 9.31
C MET A 681 17.58 -4.75 9.73
N GLU A 682 18.49 -4.69 8.77
CA GLU A 682 19.92 -4.44 9.01
C GLU A 682 20.58 -3.72 7.83
N THR A 683 21.58 -2.86 8.09
CA THR A 683 22.41 -2.26 7.03
C THR A 683 23.29 -3.33 6.33
N ASN A 684 23.66 -4.38 7.05
CA ASN A 684 24.46 -5.51 6.54
C ASN A 684 23.65 -6.82 6.53
N ALA A 685 23.28 -7.29 5.34
CA ALA A 685 22.48 -8.50 5.13
C ALA A 685 23.04 -9.78 5.79
N ASP A 686 24.36 -9.91 5.98
CA ASP A 686 24.96 -11.10 6.61
C ASP A 686 24.90 -11.10 8.15
N LYS A 687 24.38 -10.03 8.78
CA LYS A 687 24.01 -10.05 10.22
C LYS A 687 22.65 -10.69 10.50
N LEU A 688 21.77 -10.80 9.49
CA LEU A 688 20.43 -11.34 9.66
C LEU A 688 20.49 -12.85 9.98
N ASP A 689 20.08 -13.23 11.19
CA ASP A 689 20.00 -14.65 11.59
C ASP A 689 18.64 -15.26 11.18
N PHE A 690 18.59 -15.74 9.94
CA PHE A 690 17.44 -16.44 9.37
C PHE A 690 17.03 -17.70 10.15
N GLU A 691 17.94 -18.33 10.91
CA GLU A 691 17.60 -19.49 11.74
C GLU A 691 16.94 -19.05 13.05
N ALA A 692 17.48 -18.06 13.74
CA ALA A 692 16.87 -17.50 14.95
C ALA A 692 15.49 -16.90 14.64
N MET A 693 15.35 -16.17 13.54
CA MET A 693 14.07 -15.64 13.05
C MET A 693 13.06 -16.74 12.77
N ALA A 694 13.45 -17.78 12.01
CA ALA A 694 12.58 -18.93 11.77
C ALA A 694 12.15 -19.62 13.07
N ARG A 695 13.07 -19.79 14.02
CA ARG A 695 12.78 -20.36 15.34
C ARG A 695 11.82 -19.51 16.17
N GLU A 696 11.94 -18.18 16.13
CA GLU A 696 11.01 -17.24 16.78
C GLU A 696 9.58 -17.40 16.22
N ALA A 697 9.42 -17.33 14.90
CA ALA A 697 8.11 -17.42 14.26
C ALA A 697 7.49 -18.82 14.42
N VAL A 698 8.28 -19.90 14.30
CA VAL A 698 7.85 -21.28 14.57
C VAL A 698 7.38 -21.44 16.02
N TYR A 699 8.14 -20.94 17.01
CA TYR A 699 7.76 -21.02 18.43
C TYR A 699 6.46 -20.27 18.73
N LYS A 700 6.31 -19.04 18.24
CA LYS A 700 5.09 -18.25 18.36
C LYS A 700 3.90 -18.96 17.70
N ALA A 701 4.09 -19.55 16.52
CA ALA A 701 3.04 -20.29 15.80
C ALA A 701 2.63 -21.60 16.50
N GLU A 702 3.59 -22.44 16.91
CA GLU A 702 3.32 -23.70 17.64
C GLU A 702 2.60 -23.46 18.97
N ARG A 703 2.93 -22.37 19.68
CA ARG A 703 2.24 -21.98 20.93
C ARG A 703 0.87 -21.35 20.73
N SER A 704 0.56 -20.79 19.55
CA SER A 704 -0.70 -20.08 19.29
C SER A 704 -1.88 -20.99 18.91
N ARG A 705 -1.70 -22.31 18.96
CA ARG A 705 -2.75 -23.29 18.65
C ARG A 705 -3.84 -23.34 19.72
N ASN A 706 -5.09 -23.48 19.30
CA ASN A 706 -6.28 -23.57 20.18
C ASN A 706 -6.41 -22.37 21.17
N PRO A 707 -6.43 -21.12 20.68
CA PRO A 707 -6.54 -19.94 21.53
C PRO A 707 -7.88 -19.89 22.29
N ILE A 708 -7.84 -19.49 23.56
CA ILE A 708 -9.04 -19.33 24.40
C ILE A 708 -9.62 -17.91 24.32
N ASP A 709 -10.90 -17.78 24.64
CA ASP A 709 -11.51 -16.50 24.99
C ASP A 709 -11.05 -16.06 26.40
N ILE A 710 -11.09 -14.75 26.64
CA ILE A 710 -10.91 -14.13 27.97
C ILE A 710 -12.04 -13.12 28.22
N GLU A 711 -12.12 -12.59 29.44
CA GLU A 711 -12.96 -11.41 29.71
C GLU A 711 -12.34 -10.15 29.06
N LEU A 712 -13.16 -9.13 28.81
CA LEU A 712 -12.74 -7.88 28.18
C LEU A 712 -12.63 -6.76 29.22
N GLY A 713 -11.64 -5.89 29.05
CA GLY A 713 -11.34 -4.81 29.98
C GLY A 713 -9.86 -4.42 30.00
N GLU A 714 -9.42 -3.84 31.10
CA GLU A 714 -8.05 -3.39 31.34
C GLU A 714 -7.16 -4.49 31.92
N TYR A 715 -5.96 -4.65 31.36
CA TYR A 715 -4.94 -5.61 31.80
C TYR A 715 -3.57 -4.96 31.91
N PRO A 716 -2.69 -5.38 32.85
CA PRO A 716 -1.26 -5.18 32.72
C PRO A 716 -0.76 -5.90 31.46
N VAL A 717 0.06 -5.23 30.65
CA VAL A 717 0.51 -5.74 29.35
C VAL A 717 2.01 -5.63 29.18
N VAL A 718 2.62 -6.72 28.70
CA VAL A 718 3.94 -6.68 28.06
C VAL A 718 3.74 -6.59 26.55
N LEU A 719 4.25 -5.53 25.94
CA LEU A 719 4.32 -5.36 24.50
C LEU A 719 5.69 -5.83 24.02
N ASP A 720 5.71 -6.82 23.11
CA ASP A 720 6.90 -7.15 22.32
C ASP A 720 7.28 -5.94 21.43
N ALA A 721 8.54 -5.87 21.03
CA ALA A 721 9.10 -4.66 20.43
C ALA A 721 8.44 -4.27 19.08
N TYR A 722 7.86 -5.23 18.35
CA TYR A 722 7.05 -4.94 17.14
C TYR A 722 5.79 -4.12 17.47
N ALA A 723 5.08 -4.46 18.55
CA ALA A 723 3.89 -3.75 18.99
C ALA A 723 4.24 -2.34 19.51
N VAL A 724 5.41 -2.18 20.14
CA VAL A 724 5.95 -0.86 20.52
C VAL A 724 6.30 -0.02 19.30
N ALA A 725 6.97 -0.61 18.29
CA ALA A 725 7.36 0.10 17.08
C ALA A 725 6.15 0.59 16.25
N ASP A 726 5.15 -0.28 16.04
CA ASP A 726 3.88 0.08 15.38
C ASP A 726 3.15 1.24 16.08
N MET A 727 3.12 1.20 17.42
CA MET A 727 2.55 2.24 18.25
C MET A 727 3.31 3.58 18.11
N LEU A 728 4.65 3.54 18.09
CA LEU A 728 5.49 4.73 17.88
C LEU A 728 5.39 5.28 16.45
N GLN A 729 5.21 4.43 15.44
CA GLN A 729 4.99 4.85 14.06
C GLN A 729 3.74 5.73 13.95
N ASN A 730 2.64 5.28 14.55
CA ASN A 730 1.41 6.06 14.64
C ASN A 730 1.61 7.39 15.40
N LEU A 731 2.39 7.38 16.50
CA LEU A 731 2.67 8.59 17.29
C LEU A 731 3.41 9.68 16.49
N ILE A 732 4.29 9.29 15.56
CA ILE A 732 5.01 10.22 14.67
C ILE A 732 4.02 11.02 13.82
N PHE A 733 3.19 10.31 13.03
CA PHE A 733 2.17 10.91 12.16
C PHE A 733 1.12 11.73 12.93
N MET A 734 0.87 11.39 14.21
CA MET A 734 -0.06 12.13 15.07
C MET A 734 0.45 13.51 15.54
N GLY A 735 1.75 13.82 15.52
CA GLY A 735 2.17 15.13 16.05
C GLY A 735 3.65 15.49 16.20
N ILE A 736 4.62 14.70 15.71
CA ILE A 736 6.06 14.95 16.03
C ILE A 736 6.73 15.99 15.06
N SER A 737 6.01 16.45 14.03
CA SER A 737 6.49 17.49 13.11
C SER A 737 6.16 18.92 13.55
N ALA A 738 7.00 19.88 13.14
CA ALA A 738 6.69 21.31 13.29
C ALA A 738 5.39 21.71 12.58
N THR A 739 5.09 21.14 11.41
CA THR A 739 3.79 21.35 10.72
C THR A 739 2.62 20.98 11.63
N ALA A 740 2.66 19.80 12.28
CA ALA A 740 1.57 19.37 13.16
C ALA A 740 1.40 20.26 14.40
N VAL A 741 2.47 20.87 14.91
CA VAL A 741 2.40 21.85 16.00
C VAL A 741 1.85 23.20 15.51
N GLN A 742 2.28 23.66 14.34
CA GLN A 742 1.89 24.93 13.74
C GLN A 742 0.47 24.92 13.15
N GLU A 743 -0.06 23.74 12.79
CA GLU A 743 -1.48 23.48 12.48
C GLU A 743 -2.33 23.15 13.73
N GLU A 744 -1.79 23.32 14.94
CA GLU A 744 -2.43 23.06 16.25
C GLU A 744 -2.99 21.62 16.47
N ARG A 745 -2.59 20.66 15.62
CA ARG A 745 -3.07 19.26 15.65
C ARG A 745 -2.22 18.29 16.49
N SER A 746 -1.06 18.72 16.98
CA SER A 746 -0.13 17.87 17.74
C SER A 746 -0.54 17.72 19.21
N PHE A 747 -0.31 16.53 19.78
CA PHE A 747 -0.38 16.28 21.21
C PHE A 747 0.64 17.08 22.04
N MET A 748 1.65 17.68 21.40
CA MET A 748 2.67 18.52 22.04
C MET A 748 2.24 20.00 22.18
N ASN A 749 1.16 20.43 21.52
CA ASN A 749 0.65 21.80 21.63
C ASN A 749 0.37 22.18 23.09
N GLY A 750 1.05 23.23 23.56
CA GLY A 750 0.98 23.69 24.95
C GLY A 750 1.66 22.77 25.99
N GLN A 751 2.34 21.68 25.60
CA GLN A 751 2.98 20.73 26.54
C GLN A 751 4.51 20.81 26.63
N PHE A 752 5.17 21.57 25.75
CA PHE A 752 6.63 21.75 25.80
C PHE A 752 7.13 22.16 27.19
N GLY A 753 8.20 21.50 27.65
CA GLY A 753 8.77 21.67 28.99
C GLY A 753 8.01 20.98 30.13
N LYS A 754 6.92 20.25 29.85
CA LYS A 754 6.17 19.47 30.84
C LYS A 754 6.41 17.97 30.68
N GLN A 755 6.37 17.26 31.81
CA GLN A 755 6.31 15.80 31.81
C GLN A 755 4.93 15.32 31.34
N ILE A 756 4.90 14.51 30.28
CA ILE A 756 3.67 13.98 29.66
C ILE A 756 3.52 12.46 29.83
N VAL A 757 4.64 11.75 30.01
CA VAL A 757 4.74 10.29 30.15
C VAL A 757 5.71 9.92 31.30
N ASP A 758 6.02 8.63 31.48
CA ASP A 758 6.91 8.20 32.58
C ASP A 758 8.38 8.62 32.33
N PRO A 759 9.17 8.96 33.38
CA PRO A 759 10.56 9.40 33.21
C PRO A 759 11.52 8.39 32.56
N LYS A 760 11.17 7.10 32.48
CA LYS A 760 11.94 6.09 31.75
C LYS A 760 11.88 6.30 30.23
N ILE A 761 10.87 7.01 29.72
CA ILE A 761 10.68 7.21 28.27
C ILE A 761 11.60 8.33 27.78
N THR A 762 12.52 7.98 26.88
CA THR A 762 13.26 8.94 26.05
C THR A 762 13.14 8.52 24.59
N LEU A 763 12.58 9.40 23.76
CA LEU A 763 12.28 9.21 22.34
C LEU A 763 13.03 10.27 21.53
N TYR A 764 13.84 9.86 20.56
CA TYR A 764 14.70 10.75 19.78
C TYR A 764 14.80 10.34 18.31
N ASP A 765 14.98 11.28 17.37
CA ASP A 765 15.49 10.99 16.01
C ASP A 765 17.01 11.19 16.02
N ASP A 766 17.76 10.29 15.39
CA ASP A 766 19.21 10.41 15.22
C ASP A 766 19.64 9.71 13.92
N GLY A 767 19.86 10.50 12.86
CA GLY A 767 20.35 10.02 11.56
C GLY A 767 21.74 9.37 11.60
N HIS A 768 22.47 9.44 12.72
CA HIS A 768 23.80 8.84 12.88
C HIS A 768 23.83 7.67 13.88
N ASP A 769 22.71 7.29 14.52
CA ASP A 769 22.64 6.12 15.41
C ASP A 769 22.70 4.82 14.58
N GLY A 770 23.81 4.09 14.72
CA GLY A 770 24.09 2.84 14.02
C GLY A 770 23.19 1.64 14.38
N ALA A 771 22.16 1.85 15.20
CA ALA A 771 21.07 0.90 15.41
C ALA A 771 19.91 1.04 14.39
N GLY A 772 19.90 2.09 13.54
CA GLY A 772 18.90 2.34 12.50
C GLY A 772 19.42 2.16 11.06
N LEU A 773 19.01 3.03 10.13
CA LEU A 773 19.51 3.12 8.75
C LEU A 773 20.21 4.48 8.50
N PRO A 774 21.46 4.68 8.98
CA PRO A 774 22.07 6.00 9.07
C PRO A 774 22.04 6.83 7.77
N GLN A 775 21.78 8.11 7.90
CA GLN A 775 21.58 9.09 6.82
C GLN A 775 22.19 10.43 7.21
N ALA A 776 23.03 11.01 6.35
CA ALA A 776 23.82 12.19 6.68
C ALA A 776 23.08 13.53 6.45
N PHE A 777 22.14 13.59 5.52
CA PHE A 777 21.42 14.81 5.14
C PHE A 777 19.96 14.53 4.71
N ASP A 778 19.13 15.58 4.72
CA ASP A 778 17.73 15.52 4.28
C ASP A 778 17.53 15.86 2.79
N TYR A 779 16.29 15.86 2.31
CA TYR A 779 16.01 16.09 0.90
C TYR A 779 16.14 17.56 0.44
N GLU A 780 16.55 18.48 1.32
CA GLU A 780 17.04 19.83 0.97
C GLU A 780 18.58 19.94 1.08
N GLY A 781 19.27 18.85 1.40
CA GLY A 781 20.72 18.80 1.58
C GLY A 781 21.21 19.35 2.92
N VAL A 782 20.33 19.48 3.93
CA VAL A 782 20.68 19.98 5.26
C VAL A 782 21.20 18.83 6.14
N PRO A 783 22.32 19.00 6.87
CA PRO A 783 22.88 17.93 7.70
C PRO A 783 21.88 17.47 8.77
N LYS A 784 21.67 16.16 8.87
CA LYS A 784 20.84 15.52 9.90
C LYS A 784 21.29 15.93 11.31
N GLN A 785 20.37 16.44 12.11
CA GLN A 785 20.59 16.74 13.54
C GLN A 785 19.84 15.73 14.41
N ARG A 786 20.44 15.34 15.53
CA ARG A 786 19.73 14.59 16.57
C ARG A 786 18.66 15.47 17.21
N VAL A 787 17.44 14.96 17.35
CA VAL A 787 16.32 15.66 18.00
C VAL A 787 15.77 14.80 19.14
N ASN A 788 16.01 15.19 20.39
CA ASN A 788 15.37 14.58 21.56
C ASN A 788 13.92 15.09 21.66
N ILE A 789 12.95 14.29 21.17
CA ILE A 789 11.53 14.66 21.06
C ILE A 789 10.86 14.62 22.44
N ILE A 790 11.03 13.49 23.15
CA ILE A 790 10.68 13.31 24.55
C ILE A 790 11.97 12.94 25.29
N GLU A 791 12.31 13.67 26.34
CA GLU A 791 13.52 13.42 27.13
C GLU A 791 13.15 13.22 28.60
N ASN A 792 13.45 12.04 29.15
CA ASN A 792 13.08 11.64 30.53
C ASN A 792 11.59 11.95 30.85
N GLY A 793 10.70 11.58 29.93
CA GLY A 793 9.25 11.81 30.01
C GLY A 793 8.76 13.23 29.71
N VAL A 794 9.65 14.19 29.46
CA VAL A 794 9.33 15.60 29.18
C VAL A 794 9.22 15.86 27.67
N ALA A 795 8.13 16.51 27.25
CA ALA A 795 7.95 16.98 25.87
C ALA A 795 8.96 18.10 25.56
N ASN A 796 9.90 17.88 24.65
CA ASN A 796 11.08 18.73 24.50
C ASN A 796 11.19 19.41 23.13
N ALA A 797 11.09 18.64 22.03
CA ALA A 797 11.31 19.17 20.68
C ALA A 797 10.44 18.48 19.61
N VAL A 798 10.36 19.10 18.43
CA VAL A 798 9.77 18.56 17.20
C VAL A 798 10.74 18.79 16.03
N VAL A 799 10.55 18.09 14.92
CA VAL A 799 11.42 18.21 13.74
C VAL A 799 11.00 19.35 12.81
N TYR A 800 11.99 19.99 12.17
CA TYR A 800 11.84 21.15 11.27
C TYR A 800 12.59 20.94 9.95
N ASP A 801 11.97 21.40 8.85
CA ASP A 801 12.57 21.65 7.52
C ASP A 801 12.82 23.16 7.31
N SER A 802 13.30 23.59 6.13
CA SER A 802 13.61 25.02 5.91
C SER A 802 12.39 25.94 5.95
N PHE A 803 11.21 25.43 5.57
CA PHE A 803 9.96 26.20 5.53
C PHE A 803 9.38 26.39 6.95
N THR A 804 9.17 25.29 7.66
CA THR A 804 8.65 25.28 9.03
C THR A 804 9.62 25.95 10.02
N ALA A 805 10.93 25.83 9.82
CA ALA A 805 11.94 26.54 10.62
C ALA A 805 11.87 28.05 10.41
N ALA A 806 11.75 28.50 9.15
CA ALA A 806 11.67 29.91 8.81
C ALA A 806 10.43 30.60 9.40
N ARG A 807 9.30 29.90 9.49
CA ARG A 807 8.03 30.41 10.06
C ARG A 807 8.13 30.76 11.55
N GLU A 808 8.94 30.05 12.33
CA GLU A 808 9.13 30.31 13.77
C GLU A 808 10.49 30.96 14.12
N GLY A 809 11.42 31.12 13.17
CA GLY A 809 12.80 31.53 13.46
C GLY A 809 13.62 30.46 14.18
N LYS A 810 13.31 29.18 13.94
CA LYS A 810 14.00 28.00 14.49
C LYS A 810 15.16 27.57 13.60
N PRO A 811 16.09 26.73 14.06
CA PRO A 811 17.01 26.02 13.17
C PRO A 811 16.25 24.95 12.36
N ASN A 812 16.59 24.78 11.07
CA ASN A 812 16.28 23.55 10.34
C ASN A 812 17.09 22.40 10.99
N THR A 813 16.46 21.24 11.15
CA THR A 813 17.00 20.08 11.86
C THR A 813 17.48 18.94 10.93
N GLY A 814 17.39 19.11 9.61
CA GLY A 814 17.68 18.05 8.64
C GLY A 814 16.55 17.01 8.58
N HIS A 815 15.32 17.46 8.35
CA HIS A 815 14.12 16.60 8.37
C HIS A 815 13.15 16.84 7.20
N ALA A 816 13.55 17.58 6.17
CA ALA A 816 12.73 17.80 4.98
C ALA A 816 12.53 16.54 4.14
N MET A 817 11.31 16.35 3.64
CA MET A 817 10.95 15.32 2.66
C MET A 817 10.99 15.89 1.23
N PRO A 818 11.04 15.06 0.17
CA PRO A 818 11.13 15.55 -1.21
C PRO A 818 9.91 16.40 -1.59
N ALA A 819 10.13 17.61 -2.10
CA ALA A 819 9.04 18.52 -2.48
C ALA A 819 8.21 18.01 -3.69
N PRO A 820 6.91 18.37 -3.83
CA PRO A 820 6.09 19.10 -2.86
C PRO A 820 5.85 18.25 -1.60
N ASN A 821 5.86 18.89 -0.44
CA ASN A 821 5.81 18.24 0.85
C ASN A 821 4.76 18.91 1.75
N SER A 822 3.49 18.60 1.53
CA SER A 822 2.35 19.18 2.26
C SER A 822 2.26 18.72 3.72
N GLU A 823 2.77 17.51 4.05
CA GLU A 823 2.83 17.01 5.44
C GLU A 823 3.98 17.61 6.26
N GLY A 824 5.03 18.14 5.60
CA GLY A 824 6.17 18.78 6.25
C GLY A 824 7.24 17.81 6.77
N PRO A 825 8.03 18.20 7.79
CA PRO A 825 9.23 17.47 8.19
C PRO A 825 8.91 16.17 8.95
N MET A 826 9.68 15.11 8.70
CA MET A 826 9.41 13.75 9.20
C MET A 826 10.62 13.15 9.93
N PRO A 827 10.49 12.64 11.17
CA PRO A 827 11.54 11.89 11.85
C PRO A 827 11.63 10.46 11.26
N LEU A 828 12.65 10.22 10.44
CA LEU A 828 12.83 8.98 9.68
C LEU A 828 13.58 7.88 10.46
N HIS A 829 14.27 8.25 11.55
CA HIS A 829 15.23 7.43 12.29
C HIS A 829 14.92 7.47 13.79
N THR A 830 13.67 7.12 14.14
CA THR A 830 13.15 7.29 15.50
C THR A 830 13.57 6.15 16.44
N MET A 831 13.99 6.51 17.64
CA MET A 831 14.65 5.64 18.60
C MET A 831 13.98 5.78 19.97
N LEU A 832 13.45 4.69 20.52
CA LEU A 832 13.13 4.59 21.94
C LEU A 832 14.38 4.09 22.69
N ALA A 833 14.71 4.74 23.80
CA ALA A 833 15.81 4.31 24.67
C ALA A 833 15.55 2.93 25.27
N ALA A 834 16.61 2.14 25.45
CA ALA A 834 16.55 0.84 26.11
C ALA A 834 16.46 0.99 27.65
N GLY A 835 15.85 0.00 28.30
CA GLY A 835 15.99 -0.24 29.73
C GLY A 835 17.02 -1.32 30.04
N ASP A 836 16.94 -1.92 31.23
CA ASP A 836 17.90 -2.93 31.71
C ASP A 836 17.38 -4.38 31.68
N ALA A 837 16.05 -4.57 31.62
CA ALA A 837 15.39 -5.85 31.82
C ALA A 837 15.36 -6.73 30.54
N THR A 838 15.40 -8.05 30.67
CA THR A 838 15.08 -8.96 29.55
C THR A 838 13.58 -9.10 29.34
N LEU A 839 13.17 -9.64 28.18
CA LEU A 839 11.76 -9.95 27.92
C LEU A 839 11.16 -10.91 28.97
N GLU A 840 11.92 -11.90 29.43
CA GLU A 840 11.49 -12.81 30.51
C GLU A 840 11.33 -12.07 31.85
N GLU A 841 12.10 -11.03 32.11
CA GLU A 841 11.98 -10.22 33.33
C GLU A 841 10.78 -9.26 33.27
N LEU A 842 10.45 -8.71 32.09
CA LEU A 842 9.20 -7.98 31.87
C LEU A 842 7.98 -8.88 32.15
N ILE A 843 7.99 -10.11 31.63
CA ILE A 843 6.91 -11.10 31.81
C ILE A 843 6.82 -11.57 33.27
N LYS A 844 7.95 -11.91 33.91
CA LYS A 844 8.00 -12.32 35.34
C LYS A 844 7.45 -11.28 36.30
N GLY A 845 7.50 -10.01 35.92
CA GLY A 845 6.95 -8.91 36.70
C GLY A 845 5.44 -8.70 36.55
N VAL A 846 4.71 -9.63 35.93
CA VAL A 846 3.23 -9.60 35.80
C VAL A 846 2.64 -10.88 36.40
N ASP A 847 1.83 -10.74 37.47
CA ASP A 847 1.15 -11.88 38.11
C ASP A 847 -0.09 -12.34 37.33
N HIS A 848 -0.83 -11.41 36.73
CA HIS A 848 -1.91 -11.71 35.78
C HIS A 848 -2.01 -10.58 34.76
N GLY A 849 -1.94 -10.91 33.47
CA GLY A 849 -1.90 -9.92 32.39
C GLY A 849 -1.72 -10.57 31.01
N ILE A 850 -1.37 -9.77 30.00
CA ILE A 850 -1.32 -10.24 28.60
C ILE A 850 0.04 -9.90 27.98
N TYR A 851 0.60 -10.83 27.22
CA TYR A 851 1.72 -10.61 26.33
C TYR A 851 1.23 -10.46 24.89
N VAL A 852 1.50 -9.30 24.29
CA VAL A 852 1.12 -8.99 22.90
C VAL A 852 2.39 -8.95 22.05
N THR A 853 2.50 -9.86 21.08
CA THR A 853 3.65 -9.90 20.17
C THR A 853 3.61 -8.85 19.05
N ARG A 854 2.40 -8.51 18.56
CA ARG A 854 2.23 -7.63 17.41
C ARG A 854 0.83 -7.00 17.37
N PHE A 855 0.75 -5.77 16.87
CA PHE A 855 -0.50 -5.12 16.47
C PHE A 855 -0.74 -5.22 14.95
N HIS A 856 -2.00 -5.09 14.52
CA HIS A 856 -2.41 -5.19 13.13
C HIS A 856 -3.66 -4.35 12.84
N TYR A 857 -3.74 -3.78 11.63
CA TYR A 857 -4.74 -2.77 11.23
C TYR A 857 -4.89 -1.65 12.27
N THR A 858 -3.76 -1.15 12.76
CA THR A 858 -3.70 0.00 13.67
C THR A 858 -4.02 1.29 12.92
N ASN A 859 -4.94 2.07 13.46
CA ASN A 859 -5.49 3.27 12.84
C ASN A 859 -5.62 4.40 13.86
N PRO A 860 -5.17 5.62 13.53
CA PRO A 860 -5.37 6.79 14.40
C PRO A 860 -6.84 7.18 14.45
N LEU A 861 -7.40 7.27 15.67
CA LEU A 861 -8.76 7.78 15.90
C LEU A 861 -8.78 9.25 16.32
N HIS A 862 -7.73 9.74 16.99
CA HIS A 862 -7.65 11.13 17.47
C HIS A 862 -6.20 11.54 17.75
N PRO A 863 -5.58 12.44 16.95
CA PRO A 863 -4.14 12.74 17.05
C PRO A 863 -3.77 13.41 18.38
N VAL A 864 -4.45 14.49 18.78
CA VAL A 864 -4.17 15.22 20.04
C VAL A 864 -4.30 14.33 21.30
N LYS A 865 -5.24 13.38 21.32
CA LYS A 865 -5.41 12.39 22.42
C LYS A 865 -4.52 11.14 22.24
N THR A 866 -3.79 11.06 21.13
CA THR A 866 -3.00 9.90 20.69
C THR A 866 -3.78 8.58 20.71
N LEU A 867 -5.08 8.64 20.38
CA LEU A 867 -5.98 7.49 20.48
C LEU A 867 -5.81 6.60 19.25
N LEU A 868 -5.46 5.34 19.48
CA LEU A 868 -5.24 4.30 18.48
C LEU A 868 -6.29 3.20 18.65
N THR A 869 -6.81 2.66 17.55
CA THR A 869 -7.56 1.39 17.55
C THR A 869 -6.87 0.39 16.65
N GLY A 870 -6.99 -0.90 16.96
CA GLY A 870 -6.35 -1.97 16.19
C GLY A 870 -6.72 -3.34 16.73
N MET A 871 -6.00 -4.36 16.27
CA MET A 871 -6.15 -5.74 16.73
C MET A 871 -4.77 -6.32 17.10
N THR A 872 -4.71 -7.24 18.06
CA THR A 872 -3.49 -8.04 18.29
C THR A 872 -3.36 -9.13 17.20
N ARG A 873 -2.15 -9.61 16.91
CA ARG A 873 -1.92 -10.70 15.94
C ARG A 873 -0.65 -11.50 16.27
N ASP A 874 -0.50 -12.65 15.61
CA ASP A 874 0.73 -13.44 15.52
C ASP A 874 1.31 -13.94 16.87
N GLY A 875 0.40 -14.22 17.79
CA GLY A 875 0.64 -14.82 19.10
C GLY A 875 0.32 -13.86 20.23
N THR A 876 -0.93 -13.87 20.69
CA THR A 876 -1.34 -13.19 21.93
C THR A 876 -1.42 -14.24 23.04
N PHE A 877 -0.83 -13.97 24.21
CA PHE A 877 -0.70 -14.97 25.28
C PHE A 877 -1.10 -14.38 26.64
N LEU A 878 -1.71 -15.21 27.49
CA LEU A 878 -1.95 -14.90 28.88
C LEU A 878 -0.64 -15.07 29.68
N ILE A 879 -0.38 -14.14 30.60
CA ILE A 879 0.65 -14.23 31.63
C ILE A 879 -0.05 -14.60 32.94
N GLU A 880 0.40 -15.67 33.60
CA GLU A 880 -0.08 -16.07 34.93
C GLU A 880 1.15 -16.40 35.80
N HIS A 881 1.22 -15.81 37.00
CA HIS A 881 2.31 -15.94 37.96
C HIS A 881 3.72 -15.70 37.39
N GLY A 882 3.84 -14.78 36.42
CA GLY A 882 5.09 -14.45 35.76
C GLY A 882 5.53 -15.40 34.63
N GLU A 883 4.65 -16.32 34.19
CA GLU A 883 4.92 -17.25 33.09
C GLU A 883 3.90 -17.14 31.94
N LEU A 884 4.33 -17.38 30.70
CA LEU A 884 3.44 -17.45 29.54
C LEU A 884 2.69 -18.79 29.53
N THR A 885 1.42 -18.80 29.89
CA THR A 885 0.63 -20.03 30.01
C THR A 885 -0.10 -20.40 28.72
N ARG A 886 -1.13 -19.64 28.36
CA ARG A 886 -2.17 -20.03 27.38
C ARG A 886 -2.25 -19.03 26.22
N PRO A 887 -2.38 -19.47 24.96
CA PRO A 887 -2.72 -18.57 23.86
C PRO A 887 -4.15 -18.08 24.02
N ILE A 888 -4.38 -16.80 23.70
CA ILE A 888 -5.70 -16.18 23.72
C ILE A 888 -6.06 -15.70 22.32
N LYS A 889 -7.35 -15.57 22.01
CA LYS A 889 -7.79 -15.08 20.70
C LYS A 889 -7.33 -13.63 20.50
N ASN A 890 -7.11 -13.26 19.24
CA ASN A 890 -6.71 -11.90 18.88
C ASN A 890 -7.75 -10.89 19.36
N LEU A 891 -7.31 -9.87 20.09
CA LEU A 891 -8.17 -8.89 20.76
C LEU A 891 -8.22 -7.59 19.96
N ARG A 892 -9.39 -6.95 19.90
CA ARG A 892 -9.54 -5.56 19.47
C ARG A 892 -9.27 -4.65 20.66
N PHE A 893 -8.61 -3.51 20.42
CA PHE A 893 -8.33 -2.51 21.44
C PHE A 893 -8.67 -1.09 20.97
N THR A 894 -8.84 -0.20 21.94
CA THR A 894 -8.88 1.25 21.72
C THR A 894 -8.14 1.91 22.88
N GLN A 895 -6.95 2.44 22.61
CA GLN A 895 -5.97 2.82 23.64
C GLN A 895 -5.24 4.11 23.28
N SER A 896 -4.94 4.93 24.28
CA SER A 896 -4.10 6.13 24.12
C SER A 896 -2.62 5.76 24.25
N ILE A 897 -1.81 6.17 23.27
CA ILE A 897 -0.36 5.90 23.23
C ILE A 897 0.35 6.61 24.39
N LEU A 898 0.00 7.87 24.66
CA LEU A 898 0.55 8.62 25.80
C LEU A 898 0.18 7.99 27.14
N ASP A 899 -0.97 7.32 27.25
CA ASP A 899 -1.36 6.65 28.48
C ASP A 899 -0.54 5.35 28.69
N VAL A 900 -0.25 4.59 27.63
CA VAL A 900 0.66 3.43 27.68
C VAL A 900 2.07 3.86 28.11
N LEU A 901 2.60 4.94 27.51
CA LEU A 901 3.91 5.50 27.81
C LEU A 901 3.97 6.13 29.22
N ARG A 902 2.85 6.61 29.77
CA ARG A 902 2.75 7.10 31.15
C ARG A 902 2.59 5.97 32.17
N GLY A 903 1.97 4.87 31.78
CA GLY A 903 1.87 3.64 32.58
C GLY A 903 3.08 2.70 32.46
N THR A 904 4.17 3.10 31.80
CA THR A 904 5.33 2.23 31.55
C THR A 904 6.15 2.00 32.82
N SER A 905 5.97 0.83 33.43
CA SER A 905 6.66 0.45 34.67
C SER A 905 8.00 -0.26 34.44
N ALA A 906 8.25 -0.81 33.25
CA ALA A 906 9.57 -1.34 32.85
C ALA A 906 9.80 -1.27 31.33
N LEU A 907 11.08 -1.14 30.93
CA LEU A 907 11.56 -1.18 29.55
C LEU A 907 12.56 -2.32 29.36
N GLY A 908 12.50 -2.97 28.19
CA GLY A 908 13.44 -4.00 27.78
C GLY A 908 14.80 -3.44 27.37
N ARG A 909 15.84 -4.27 27.49
CA ARG A 909 17.22 -3.96 27.11
C ARG A 909 17.48 -4.21 25.63
N GLU A 910 16.96 -5.32 25.11
CA GLU A 910 17.05 -5.67 23.71
C GLU A 910 16.14 -4.75 22.88
N ARG A 911 16.74 -3.94 22.00
CA ARG A 911 16.01 -3.19 20.96
C ARG A 911 16.00 -3.99 19.66
N ILE A 912 14.91 -3.96 18.90
CA ILE A 912 14.88 -4.39 17.50
C ILE A 912 14.75 -3.17 16.59
N GLN A 913 15.29 -3.29 15.38
CA GLN A 913 15.01 -2.38 14.28
C GLN A 913 13.79 -2.90 13.51
N TYR A 914 12.75 -2.07 13.46
CA TYR A 914 11.51 -2.27 12.74
C TYR A 914 11.42 -1.27 11.58
N THR A 915 10.75 -1.66 10.50
CA THR A 915 10.31 -0.72 9.47
C THR A 915 8.96 -1.14 8.90
N ASP A 916 8.21 -0.15 8.46
CA ASP A 916 6.99 -0.30 7.68
C ASP A 916 6.86 0.94 6.78
N TYR A 917 6.52 2.10 7.34
CA TYR A 917 6.64 3.42 6.67
C TYR A 917 7.89 4.20 7.10
N LEU A 918 8.40 3.98 8.32
CA LEU A 918 9.54 4.69 8.92
C LEU A 918 10.49 3.70 9.63
N THR A 919 11.78 4.04 9.75
CA THR A 919 12.71 3.24 10.57
C THR A 919 12.51 3.57 12.05
N ILE A 920 12.19 2.55 12.84
CA ILE A 920 11.96 2.68 14.28
C ILE A 920 12.79 1.63 15.03
N VAL A 921 13.52 2.07 16.05
CA VAL A 921 14.28 1.19 16.93
C VAL A 921 13.69 1.23 18.32
N ALA A 922 13.10 0.11 18.76
CA ALA A 922 12.36 0.04 20.02
C ALA A 922 12.70 -1.23 20.81
N PRO A 923 12.73 -1.17 22.16
CA PRO A 923 12.65 -2.35 23.01
C PRO A 923 11.20 -2.81 23.20
N ALA A 924 11.03 -3.99 23.81
CA ALA A 924 9.79 -4.36 24.47
C ALA A 924 9.50 -3.43 25.67
N LEU A 925 8.24 -3.26 26.06
CA LEU A 925 7.86 -2.49 27.27
C LEU A 925 6.77 -3.19 28.07
N ARG A 926 6.70 -2.90 29.37
CA ARG A 926 5.57 -3.28 30.23
C ARG A 926 4.81 -2.04 30.67
N THR A 927 3.49 -2.04 30.44
CA THR A 927 2.55 -1.03 30.91
C THR A 927 1.56 -1.63 31.91
N ASP A 928 1.17 -0.86 32.93
CA ASP A 928 0.35 -1.37 34.04
C ASP A 928 -1.15 -1.42 33.73
N SER A 929 -1.61 -0.73 32.67
CA SER A 929 -2.96 -0.89 32.10
C SER A 929 -2.97 -0.68 30.58
N PHE A 930 -3.78 -1.50 29.90
CA PHE A 930 -4.10 -1.43 28.47
C PHE A 930 -5.51 -2.01 28.26
N ASN A 931 -6.38 -1.31 27.51
CA ASN A 931 -7.81 -1.63 27.40
C ASN A 931 -8.18 -2.43 26.13
N PHE A 932 -8.73 -3.63 26.31
CA PHE A 932 -9.23 -4.50 25.23
C PHE A 932 -10.77 -4.47 25.15
N THR A 933 -11.28 -4.16 23.96
CA THR A 933 -12.68 -3.77 23.70
C THR A 933 -13.47 -4.80 22.89
N GLY A 934 -12.84 -5.87 22.41
CA GLY A 934 -13.51 -6.94 21.68
C GLY A 934 -12.61 -8.15 21.44
N ILE A 935 -13.21 -9.29 21.08
CA ILE A 935 -12.50 -10.49 20.60
C ILE A 935 -12.74 -10.62 19.10
N THR A 936 -11.72 -11.05 18.35
CA THR A 936 -11.79 -11.24 16.90
C THR A 936 -11.74 -12.73 16.54
N GLY A 937 -12.47 -13.14 15.50
CA GLY A 937 -12.64 -14.56 15.15
C GLY A 937 -13.69 -15.29 16.00
N ALA A 938 -14.84 -14.64 16.23
CA ALA A 938 -16.10 -15.28 16.64
C ALA A 938 -16.94 -15.64 15.39
#